data_AF-A0A7V9ZNE6-F1
#
_entry.id   AF-A0A7V9ZNE6-F1
#
_cell.length_a   1.000
_cell.length_b   1.000
_cell.length_c   1.000
_cell.angle_alpha   90.00
_cell.angle_beta   90.00
_cell.angle_gamma   90.00
#
_symmetry.space_group_name_H-M   'P 1'
#
loop_
_entity.id
_entity.type
_entity.pdbx_description
1 polymer ?
#
loop_
_entity_poly.entity_id
_entity_poly.type
_entity_poly.pdbx_seq_one_letter_code
_entity_poly.pdbx_strand_id
1 'polypeptide(L)'
;MIETAYKLITTAEELRSTVEELKQHPVVGFDTETTALDPYRGRMRLIQFAAPDGVRIIDLDRFADGDMKKSEALAPLRELLAAARPIKIAHNCLAGDMLVSMADGTKVRIDKLVRDKTRGKVLCIDEQTGALSTEDIVDWVDGGIRPWEDWLRIRMRGKGGLRVTKDHEILTERGRIRAENLLVGDKVLTALPELSQPQRDMLYGSLLGDGSLTKQGDAQARTPHFKVSHSLRQEGYVTLKAAALGDLVKLIKTEKVHYRGFSNSAGGSQLISLATKSDPRLFEVYDNCLVGGKRMLTPRWLANLSMPALAAWYCDDGTLAGGSSASICVSALGAEGANMLVEFLRSKGFPAKLWRRPDEQLYVKVVGTYGRGMSEELKRFWASIAPYVPVSMQYKLPAAYKHLASDKNWTAAHTHSKAFSDTVVEISPLLNNASGRGRYDGHRRRQRRGLRQYCLAVATHHNFVAGGLAVSNCKFDAKWIKHTLGVEIGGLFDTLLASQIISAGDTDERHGLEAVASRYLGETVDKAEQLSDWSGELSAAQLEYAARDASVLPRLREKQIEKLKADALLKCAQLEFECVLPVASLELSGIYLDKELWREQLAVVEKKRIGLAEQLQDMLAEESMQGSLFGGPSRVDINIDSHVQLTKALKRLGVPVPDSTRNWKLQPLAAEYDVVRILLEYRTVQKALTSYGENILNEISPVTGRIHADFRQIGAPTGRFSCNNPNIQQVPHSIEYRRCFRAPQGRKFIISDYSQIELRILADFTGDQGFVDAFNSGADLHKVTAAQVFNTSLEQVTKDQRDFAKRLNFGVVYGIGAQRFSMMTGLSLTEAEDILRRYFATYRQLDTWLRDAARQAVRERTARTASGRLARFRFDPEDRQAMSLAQRNGKNTPIQGSSADILKRALRLLHDELRDTSACIVNIVHDEIVVEADANETEAIAKKVEDAMCQAGEEYVKKVPVKVETEVSDAWVK
;
A
#
# COMPACT_ATOMS: atom_id res chain seq x y z
N MET A 1 1.61 23.89 26.51
CA MET A 1 1.56 24.11 25.04
C MET A 1 2.32 25.39 24.76
N ILE A 2 2.97 25.51 23.61
CA ILE A 2 3.48 26.81 23.13
C ILE A 2 2.39 27.35 22.22
N GLU A 3 1.75 28.45 22.60
CA GLU A 3 0.86 29.18 21.69
C GLU A 3 1.72 29.68 20.53
N THR A 4 1.46 29.16 19.33
CA THR A 4 2.20 29.55 18.12
C THR A 4 1.50 30.77 17.55
N ALA A 5 1.97 31.96 17.91
CA ALA A 5 1.40 33.21 17.43
C ALA A 5 1.47 33.29 15.89
N TYR A 6 0.30 33.40 15.25
CA TYR A 6 0.16 33.54 13.80
C TYR A 6 -0.68 34.76 13.42
N LYS A 7 -0.41 35.30 12.24
CA LYS A 7 -1.18 36.38 11.60
C LYS A 7 -1.78 35.86 10.30
N LEU A 8 -3.11 35.83 10.19
CA LEU A 8 -3.81 35.54 8.95
C LEU A 8 -3.81 36.79 8.05
N ILE A 9 -3.49 36.61 6.78
CA ILE A 9 -3.36 37.65 5.76
C ILE A 9 -4.45 37.43 4.72
N THR A 10 -5.33 38.41 4.55
CA THR A 10 -6.52 38.31 3.68
C THR A 10 -6.67 39.45 2.69
N THR A 11 -5.84 40.49 2.81
CA THR A 11 -5.88 41.68 1.93
C THR A 11 -4.54 41.98 1.27
N ALA A 12 -4.57 42.69 0.13
CA ALA A 12 -3.37 43.04 -0.63
C ALA A 12 -2.42 43.99 0.10
N GLU A 13 -2.94 44.83 1.00
CA GLU A 13 -2.14 45.76 1.81
C GLU A 13 -1.39 45.00 2.92
N GLU A 14 -2.08 44.13 3.65
CA GLU A 14 -1.47 43.22 4.63
C GLU A 14 -0.40 42.33 3.99
N LEU A 15 -0.64 41.84 2.77
CA LEU A 15 0.31 41.01 2.03
C LEU A 15 1.57 41.78 1.65
N ARG A 16 1.46 43.04 1.19
CA ARG A 16 2.63 43.90 0.93
C ARG A 16 3.47 44.12 2.19
N SER A 17 2.84 44.53 3.30
CA SER A 17 3.54 44.72 4.58
C SER A 17 4.25 43.44 5.02
N THR A 18 3.54 42.31 4.97
CA THR A 18 4.05 41.00 5.37
C THR A 18 5.24 40.56 4.52
N VAL A 19 5.21 40.82 3.22
CA VAL A 19 6.34 40.50 2.33
C VAL A 19 7.57 41.34 2.66
N GLU A 20 7.43 42.64 2.93
CA GLU A 20 8.55 43.51 3.31
C GLU A 20 9.11 43.19 4.71
N GLU A 21 8.28 42.71 5.64
CA GLU A 21 8.74 42.11 6.90
C GLU A 21 9.57 40.83 6.63
N LEU A 22 9.03 39.89 5.83
CA LEU A 22 9.67 38.61 5.54
C LEU A 22 10.99 38.76 4.75
N LYS A 23 11.11 39.79 3.89
CA LYS A 23 12.35 40.13 3.16
C LYS A 23 13.51 40.53 4.09
N GLN A 24 13.24 41.02 5.31
CA GLN A 24 14.27 41.42 6.27
C GLN A 24 14.93 40.23 6.97
N HIS A 25 14.27 39.07 7.00
CA HIS A 25 14.79 37.86 7.63
C HIS A 25 15.80 37.15 6.71
N PRO A 26 16.87 36.52 7.25
CA PRO A 26 17.86 35.82 6.42
C PRO A 26 17.34 34.48 5.88
N VAL A 27 16.35 33.90 6.55
CA VAL A 27 15.71 32.60 6.30
C VAL A 27 14.26 32.64 6.80
N VAL A 28 13.37 31.88 6.17
CA VAL A 28 11.97 31.70 6.58
C VAL A 28 11.56 30.24 6.42
N GLY A 29 10.82 29.69 7.38
CA GLY A 29 10.07 28.45 7.19
C GLY A 29 8.94 28.69 6.19
N PHE A 30 8.60 27.69 5.38
CA PHE A 30 7.57 27.82 4.36
C PHE A 30 6.85 26.48 4.15
N ASP A 31 5.53 26.52 4.05
CA ASP A 31 4.68 25.34 3.84
C ASP A 31 3.47 25.72 2.96
N THR A 32 2.70 24.74 2.50
CA THR A 32 1.45 24.96 1.77
C THR A 32 0.34 23.99 2.16
N GLU A 33 -0.90 24.47 2.16
CA GLU A 33 -2.09 23.62 2.27
C GLU A 33 -2.94 23.68 1.01
N THR A 34 -3.56 22.56 0.65
CA THR A 34 -4.13 22.34 -0.68
C THR A 34 -5.36 21.43 -0.60
N THR A 35 -6.27 21.54 -1.57
CA THR A 35 -7.51 20.75 -1.57
C THR A 35 -7.37 19.38 -2.24
N ALA A 36 -6.18 19.02 -2.73
CA ALA A 36 -5.90 17.74 -3.40
C ALA A 36 -4.38 17.47 -3.41
N LEU A 37 -3.96 16.24 -3.72
CA LEU A 37 -2.54 15.91 -3.85
C LEU A 37 -1.93 16.24 -5.24
N ASP A 38 -2.76 16.53 -6.23
CA ASP A 38 -2.38 16.77 -7.63
C ASP A 38 -2.72 18.23 -8.02
N PRO A 39 -1.74 19.06 -8.41
CA PRO A 39 -1.96 20.42 -8.89
C PRO A 39 -3.01 20.54 -10.00
N TYR A 40 -3.16 19.52 -10.84
CA TYR A 40 -4.13 19.50 -11.93
C TYR A 40 -5.57 19.16 -11.51
N ARG A 41 -5.80 18.80 -10.23
CA ARG A 41 -7.11 18.32 -9.73
C ARG A 41 -7.68 19.09 -8.53
N GLY A 42 -6.93 20.03 -7.96
CA GLY A 42 -7.37 20.84 -6.83
C GLY A 42 -6.87 22.27 -6.92
N ARG A 43 -6.96 22.99 -5.80
CA ARG A 43 -6.39 24.33 -5.66
C ARG A 43 -5.50 24.43 -4.43
N MET A 44 -4.59 25.40 -4.48
CA MET A 44 -3.72 25.77 -3.39
C MET A 44 -4.48 26.73 -2.46
N ARG A 45 -4.66 26.34 -1.19
CA ARG A 45 -5.55 27.04 -0.25
C ARG A 45 -4.80 28.04 0.61
N LEU A 46 -3.64 27.64 1.14
CA LEU A 46 -2.80 28.46 2.04
C LEU A 46 -1.33 28.46 1.61
N ILE A 47 -0.65 29.56 1.95
CA ILE A 47 0.81 29.62 2.11
C ILE A 47 1.12 30.03 3.55
N GLN A 48 2.04 29.35 4.20
CA GLN A 48 2.54 29.72 5.52
C GLN A 48 4.00 30.18 5.41
N PHE A 49 4.37 31.23 6.14
CA PHE A 49 5.75 31.65 6.35
C PHE A 49 6.05 31.80 7.82
N ALA A 50 7.08 31.10 8.31
CA ALA A 50 7.54 31.21 9.69
C ALA A 50 8.87 31.97 9.78
N ALA A 51 8.91 33.00 10.62
CA ALA A 51 10.11 33.74 10.96
C ALA A 51 10.24 33.86 12.49
N PRO A 52 11.40 34.28 13.05
CA PRO A 52 11.62 34.33 14.50
C PRO A 52 10.63 35.20 15.30
N ASP A 53 9.97 36.13 14.62
CA ASP A 53 8.96 37.07 15.13
C ASP A 53 7.50 36.59 14.94
N GLY A 54 7.29 35.41 14.33
CA GLY A 54 5.96 34.77 14.24
C GLY A 54 5.65 34.15 12.87
N VAL A 55 4.50 33.47 12.80
CA VAL A 55 4.01 32.84 11.57
C VAL A 55 3.04 33.77 10.84
N ARG A 56 3.11 33.85 9.52
CA ARG A 56 2.09 34.49 8.68
C ARG A 56 1.45 33.45 7.78
N ILE A 57 0.12 33.43 7.75
CA ILE A 57 -0.68 32.52 6.93
C ILE A 57 -1.38 33.38 5.88
N ILE A 58 -1.19 33.07 4.60
CA ILE A 58 -1.81 33.78 3.48
C ILE A 58 -2.94 32.91 2.95
N ASP A 59 -4.18 33.39 3.09
CA ASP A 59 -5.36 32.77 2.51
C ASP A 59 -5.43 33.14 1.02
N LEU A 60 -5.16 32.18 0.11
CA LEU A 60 -5.14 32.43 -1.33
C LEU A 60 -6.53 32.55 -1.97
N ASP A 61 -7.57 31.96 -1.37
CA ASP A 61 -8.94 32.07 -1.90
C ASP A 61 -9.46 33.52 -1.78
N ARG A 62 -8.94 34.32 -0.83
CA ARG A 62 -9.21 35.78 -0.72
C ARG A 62 -8.58 36.61 -1.85
N PHE A 63 -7.72 36.02 -2.69
CA PHE A 63 -7.07 36.66 -3.84
C PHE A 63 -7.45 36.00 -5.18
N ALA A 64 -8.46 35.14 -5.20
CA ALA A 64 -8.82 34.28 -6.34
C ALA A 64 -9.60 34.97 -7.49
N ASP A 65 -9.52 36.30 -7.59
CA ASP A 65 -10.14 37.09 -8.65
C ASP A 65 -9.37 36.97 -9.98
N GLY A 66 -9.48 35.80 -10.62
CA GLY A 66 -8.93 35.51 -11.94
C GLY A 66 -7.61 34.73 -11.92
N ASP A 67 -6.75 34.98 -12.92
CA ASP A 67 -5.47 34.27 -13.08
C ASP A 67 -4.46 34.70 -12.01
N MET A 68 -4.27 33.86 -10.98
CA MET A 68 -3.34 34.11 -9.87
C MET A 68 -1.87 34.32 -10.32
N LYS A 69 -1.50 33.89 -11.52
CA LYS A 69 -0.17 34.15 -12.11
C LYS A 69 0.02 35.62 -12.50
N LYS A 70 -1.08 36.31 -12.81
CA LYS A 70 -1.12 37.69 -13.31
C LYS A 70 -1.71 38.68 -12.31
N SER A 71 -2.43 38.21 -11.28
CA SER A 71 -2.99 39.05 -10.20
C SER A 71 -1.94 40.00 -9.61
N GLU A 72 -2.16 41.32 -9.70
CA GLU A 72 -1.25 42.33 -9.13
C GLU A 72 -1.18 42.24 -7.60
N ALA A 73 -2.29 41.89 -6.95
CA ALA A 73 -2.34 41.71 -5.50
C ALA A 73 -1.34 40.67 -4.99
N LEU A 74 -1.11 39.61 -5.77
CA LEU A 74 -0.16 38.53 -5.45
C LEU A 74 1.27 38.79 -5.96
N ALA A 75 1.55 39.91 -6.64
CA ALA A 75 2.89 40.21 -7.15
C ALA A 75 3.98 40.25 -6.05
N PRO A 76 3.79 40.86 -4.87
CA PRO A 76 4.79 40.86 -3.79
C PRO A 76 5.12 39.44 -3.30
N LEU A 77 4.12 38.56 -3.25
CA LEU A 77 4.28 37.16 -2.85
C LEU A 77 5.08 36.39 -3.91
N ARG A 78 4.80 36.62 -5.19
CA ARG A 78 5.56 36.05 -6.31
C ARG A 78 7.03 36.49 -6.27
N GLU A 79 7.31 37.77 -5.99
CA GLU A 79 8.68 38.26 -5.78
C GLU A 79 9.39 37.60 -4.60
N LEU A 80 8.73 37.49 -3.43
CA LEU A 80 9.31 36.85 -2.23
C LEU A 80 9.67 35.38 -2.49
N LEU A 81 8.80 34.65 -3.20
CA LEU A 81 9.03 33.27 -3.58
C LEU A 81 10.16 33.14 -4.61
N ALA A 82 10.21 34.01 -5.63
CA ALA A 82 11.26 34.02 -6.65
C ALA A 82 12.64 34.42 -6.11
N ALA A 83 12.70 35.31 -5.11
CA ALA A 83 13.95 35.87 -4.61
C ALA A 83 14.89 34.81 -4.02
N ALA A 84 16.20 34.96 -4.27
CA ALA A 84 17.22 34.10 -3.66
C ALA A 84 17.38 34.29 -2.13
N ARG A 85 16.76 35.35 -1.57
CA ARG A 85 16.68 35.64 -0.14
C ARG A 85 15.28 36.19 0.23
N PRO A 86 14.72 35.85 1.40
CA PRO A 86 15.17 34.85 2.39
C PRO A 86 15.32 33.44 1.82
N ILE A 87 16.04 32.55 2.52
CA ILE A 87 16.05 31.12 2.19
C ILE A 87 14.76 30.46 2.72
N LYS A 88 14.02 29.72 1.89
CA LYS A 88 12.76 29.01 2.21
C LYS A 88 12.99 27.54 2.63
N ILE A 89 12.14 26.96 3.49
CA ILE A 89 12.39 25.66 4.19
C ILE A 89 11.12 24.77 4.35
N ALA A 90 11.08 23.43 4.02
CA ALA A 90 9.87 22.51 3.99
C ALA A 90 10.07 20.94 4.26
N HIS A 91 9.02 20.02 4.33
CA HIS A 91 9.05 18.56 4.83
C HIS A 91 7.87 17.47 4.53
N ASN A 92 7.95 16.09 4.77
CA ASN A 92 7.00 14.87 4.47
C ASN A 92 6.64 13.74 5.60
N CYS A 93 5.99 12.52 5.37
CA CYS A 93 5.74 11.18 6.15
C CYS A 93 4.33 10.36 6.14
N LEU A 94 4.16 8.99 5.95
CA LEU A 94 2.95 8.11 6.37
C LEU A 94 3.01 6.51 6.26
N ALA A 95 2.06 5.68 6.87
CA ALA A 95 1.46 4.31 6.46
C ALA A 95 0.81 3.35 7.60
N GLY A 96 0.40 2.04 7.40
CA GLY A 96 -0.10 1.04 8.45
C GLY A 96 -0.31 -0.52 8.17
N ASP A 97 0.05 -1.52 9.04
CA ASP A 97 -0.47 -2.93 8.95
C ASP A 97 -1.89 -3.09 9.53
N MET A 98 -2.67 -2.02 9.41
CA MET A 98 -3.98 -1.88 10.00
C MET A 98 -5.01 -2.86 9.40
N LEU A 99 -6.12 -3.06 10.11
CA LEU A 99 -7.25 -3.85 9.64
C LEU A 99 -8.39 -2.89 9.25
N VAL A 100 -8.79 -2.88 7.98
CA VAL A 100 -9.93 -2.09 7.52
C VAL A 100 -11.21 -2.90 7.69
N SER A 101 -12.27 -2.22 8.09
CA SER A 101 -13.62 -2.79 8.14
C SER A 101 -14.37 -2.47 6.84
N MET A 102 -14.71 -3.51 6.07
CA MET A 102 -15.47 -3.42 4.83
C MET A 102 -16.97 -3.20 5.15
N ALA A 103 -17.73 -2.64 4.21
CA ALA A 103 -19.16 -2.37 4.37
C ALA A 103 -20.01 -3.65 4.50
N ASP A 104 -19.52 -4.80 4.03
CA ASP A 104 -20.17 -6.11 4.15
C ASP A 104 -19.95 -6.80 5.53
N GLY A 105 -19.30 -6.09 6.46
CA GLY A 105 -18.94 -6.56 7.80
C GLY A 105 -17.62 -7.33 7.87
N THR A 106 -16.93 -7.58 6.75
CA THR A 106 -15.64 -8.29 6.78
C THR A 106 -14.51 -7.36 7.23
N LYS A 107 -13.48 -7.92 7.90
CA LYS A 107 -12.25 -7.19 8.22
C LYS A 107 -11.09 -7.74 7.41
N VAL A 108 -10.48 -6.88 6.60
CA VAL A 108 -9.38 -7.26 5.71
C VAL A 108 -8.16 -6.44 6.09
N ARG A 109 -6.99 -7.08 6.10
CA ARG A 109 -5.74 -6.38 6.34
C ARG A 109 -5.52 -5.35 5.24
N ILE A 110 -5.21 -4.12 5.61
CA ILE A 110 -4.96 -3.04 4.67
C ILE A 110 -3.78 -3.38 3.75
N ASP A 111 -2.79 -4.10 4.27
CA ASP A 111 -1.67 -4.63 3.49
C ASP A 111 -2.04 -5.65 2.40
N LYS A 112 -3.20 -6.27 2.52
CA LYS A 112 -3.76 -7.20 1.54
C LYS A 112 -4.65 -6.45 0.56
N LEU A 113 -5.58 -5.63 1.08
CA LEU A 113 -6.43 -4.76 0.26
C LEU A 113 -5.58 -3.96 -0.74
N VAL A 114 -4.46 -3.42 -0.26
CA VAL A 114 -3.54 -2.61 -1.04
C VAL A 114 -2.79 -3.40 -2.10
N ARG A 115 -2.13 -4.49 -1.70
CA ARG A 115 -1.31 -5.28 -2.63
C ARG A 115 -2.16 -6.00 -3.68
N ASP A 116 -3.41 -6.30 -3.35
CA ASP A 116 -4.37 -6.96 -4.22
C ASP A 116 -5.33 -5.96 -4.92
N LYS A 117 -5.12 -4.63 -4.78
CA LYS A 117 -6.00 -3.52 -5.25
C LYS A 117 -7.50 -3.82 -5.17
N THR A 118 -7.95 -4.29 -4.00
CA THR A 118 -9.30 -4.84 -3.81
C THR A 118 -10.37 -3.74 -3.75
N ARG A 119 -11.23 -3.68 -4.77
CA ARG A 119 -12.41 -2.78 -4.85
C ARG A 119 -13.58 -3.26 -3.97
N GLY A 120 -14.34 -2.31 -3.44
CA GLY A 120 -15.55 -2.55 -2.63
C GLY A 120 -15.86 -1.33 -1.77
N LYS A 121 -16.99 -1.36 -1.03
CA LYS A 121 -17.31 -0.33 -0.02
C LYS A 121 -16.67 -0.66 1.33
N VAL A 122 -16.26 0.36 2.08
CA VAL A 122 -15.76 0.27 3.46
C VAL A 122 -16.64 1.05 4.42
N LEU A 123 -16.58 0.66 5.69
CA LEU A 123 -17.35 1.25 6.76
C LEU A 123 -16.66 2.54 7.24
N CYS A 124 -17.42 3.63 7.31
CA CYS A 124 -16.98 4.97 7.68
C CYS A 124 -17.80 5.49 8.89
N ILE A 125 -17.31 6.54 9.56
CA ILE A 125 -17.99 7.14 10.72
C ILE A 125 -18.20 8.64 10.47
N ASP A 126 -19.43 9.11 10.52
CA ASP A 126 -19.77 10.54 10.60
C ASP A 126 -19.31 11.08 11.97
N GLU A 127 -18.39 12.04 11.97
CA GLU A 127 -17.70 12.47 13.20
C GLU A 127 -18.55 13.39 14.10
N GLN A 128 -19.53 14.09 13.55
CA GLN A 128 -20.41 14.98 14.32
C GLN A 128 -21.52 14.21 15.04
N THR A 129 -22.04 13.15 14.40
CA THR A 129 -23.16 12.36 14.91
C THR A 129 -22.73 11.04 15.53
N GLY A 130 -21.56 10.50 15.19
CA GLY A 130 -21.10 9.16 15.58
C GLY A 130 -21.84 8.03 14.84
N ALA A 131 -22.51 8.33 13.72
CA ALA A 131 -23.24 7.36 12.91
C ALA A 131 -22.32 6.63 11.92
N LEU A 132 -22.66 5.37 11.59
CA LEU A 132 -21.94 4.58 10.60
C LEU A 132 -22.48 4.84 9.19
N SER A 133 -21.58 5.18 8.26
CA SER A 133 -21.80 5.32 6.82
C SER A 133 -20.96 4.31 6.03
N THR A 134 -21.10 4.24 4.69
CA THR A 134 -20.35 3.30 3.85
C THR A 134 -19.93 3.91 2.51
N GLU A 135 -18.63 3.97 2.25
CA GLU A 135 -18.05 4.65 1.08
C GLU A 135 -17.26 3.69 0.18
N ASP A 136 -17.21 3.94 -1.13
CA ASP A 136 -16.41 3.11 -2.05
C ASP A 136 -14.90 3.33 -1.84
N ILE A 137 -14.11 2.26 -1.81
CA ILE A 137 -12.64 2.34 -1.91
C ILE A 137 -12.29 2.81 -3.32
N VAL A 138 -11.60 3.94 -3.40
CA VAL A 138 -11.14 4.52 -4.67
C VAL A 138 -9.63 4.36 -4.90
N ASP A 139 -8.81 4.14 -3.86
CA ASP A 139 -7.35 3.92 -4.00
C ASP A 139 -6.65 3.12 -2.86
N TRP A 140 -5.36 2.78 -3.05
CA TRP A 140 -4.55 1.81 -2.28
C TRP A 140 -3.04 2.18 -2.16
N VAL A 141 -2.43 2.16 -0.96
CA VAL A 141 -1.04 2.66 -0.70
C VAL A 141 -0.18 1.72 0.19
N ASP A 142 1.11 1.47 -0.11
CA ASP A 142 2.11 0.69 0.72
C ASP A 142 3.26 1.60 1.20
N GLY A 143 3.74 1.46 2.44
CA GLY A 143 4.71 2.36 3.10
C GLY A 143 5.64 1.80 4.19
N GLY A 144 6.07 0.53 4.16
CA GLY A 144 7.35 0.11 4.80
C GLY A 144 7.33 -0.30 6.29
N ILE A 145 8.48 -0.63 6.92
CA ILE A 145 8.54 -1.35 8.23
C ILE A 145 8.73 -0.42 9.46
N ARG A 146 8.17 -0.79 10.64
CA ARG A 146 8.34 -0.21 12.00
C ARG A 146 8.91 -1.25 13.00
N PRO A 147 9.81 -0.91 13.93
CA PRO A 147 10.29 -1.80 15.02
C PRO A 147 9.18 -2.33 15.92
N TRP A 148 9.42 -3.41 16.69
CA TRP A 148 8.39 -4.03 17.56
C TRP A 148 8.06 -3.23 18.83
N GLU A 149 9.03 -2.49 19.38
CA GLU A 149 8.90 -1.76 20.66
C GLU A 149 7.99 -0.52 20.60
N ASP A 150 7.70 -0.04 19.39
CA ASP A 150 6.72 1.01 19.12
C ASP A 150 5.27 0.53 19.28
N TRP A 151 5.03 -0.81 19.33
CA TRP A 151 3.70 -1.39 19.28
C TRP A 151 3.13 -1.78 20.65
N LEU A 152 1.87 -1.44 20.85
CA LEU A 152 1.02 -1.95 21.92
C LEU A 152 0.03 -2.99 21.37
N ARG A 153 -0.22 -4.01 22.18
CA ARG A 153 -1.34 -4.94 22.04
C ARG A 153 -2.42 -4.52 23.02
N ILE A 154 -3.56 -4.10 22.50
CA ILE A 154 -4.73 -3.72 23.30
C ILE A 154 -5.78 -4.81 23.12
N ARG A 155 -6.03 -5.61 24.16
CA ARG A 155 -7.06 -6.65 24.16
C ARG A 155 -8.38 -6.03 24.60
N MET A 156 -9.42 -6.25 23.80
CA MET A 156 -10.78 -5.77 24.05
C MET A 156 -11.68 -6.96 24.39
N ARG A 157 -12.69 -6.75 25.23
CA ARG A 157 -13.59 -7.83 25.68
C ARG A 157 -14.38 -8.37 24.48
N GLY A 158 -14.36 -9.68 24.28
CA GLY A 158 -15.12 -10.35 23.20
C GLY A 158 -14.47 -10.32 21.81
N LYS A 159 -13.50 -9.45 21.52
CA LYS A 159 -12.86 -9.35 20.19
C LYS A 159 -11.35 -9.62 20.24
N GLY A 160 -10.78 -9.93 19.07
CA GLY A 160 -9.33 -10.04 18.91
C GLY A 160 -8.64 -8.71 19.21
N GLY A 161 -7.46 -8.76 19.83
CA GLY A 161 -6.76 -7.54 20.25
C GLY A 161 -6.27 -6.68 19.09
N LEU A 162 -6.41 -5.37 19.26
CA LEU A 162 -5.85 -4.33 18.41
C LEU A 162 -4.32 -4.32 18.57
N ARG A 163 -3.59 -4.12 17.47
CA ARG A 163 -2.16 -3.79 17.49
C ARG A 163 -1.99 -2.45 16.83
N VAL A 164 -1.50 -1.48 17.58
CA VAL A 164 -1.29 -0.10 17.17
C VAL A 164 0.02 0.39 17.73
N THR A 165 0.59 1.43 17.15
CA THR A 165 1.72 2.13 17.72
C THR A 165 1.27 2.92 18.97
N LYS A 166 2.19 3.19 19.91
CA LYS A 166 1.92 3.83 21.21
C LYS A 166 1.20 5.19 21.11
N ASP A 167 1.56 5.94 20.07
CA ASP A 167 1.07 7.25 19.67
C ASP A 167 -0.37 7.25 19.09
N HIS A 168 -0.88 6.11 18.67
CA HIS A 168 -2.13 6.00 17.91
C HIS A 168 -3.35 6.41 18.73
N GLU A 169 -4.14 7.38 18.24
CA GLU A 169 -5.34 7.83 18.93
C GLU A 169 -6.49 6.83 18.81
N ILE A 170 -7.14 6.55 19.94
CA ILE A 170 -8.31 5.67 20.04
C ILE A 170 -9.46 6.50 20.62
N LEU A 171 -10.59 6.52 19.90
CA LEU A 171 -11.79 7.20 20.36
C LEU A 171 -12.47 6.38 21.47
N THR A 172 -12.64 7.00 22.63
CA THR A 172 -13.27 6.43 23.83
C THR A 172 -14.51 7.25 24.22
N GLU A 173 -15.29 6.76 25.19
CA GLU A 173 -16.34 7.56 25.86
C GLU A 173 -15.79 8.84 26.54
N ARG A 174 -14.47 8.94 26.76
CA ARG A 174 -13.77 10.09 27.34
C ARG A 174 -13.14 11.03 26.27
N GLY A 175 -13.42 10.80 24.98
CA GLY A 175 -12.78 11.48 23.85
C GLY A 175 -11.65 10.67 23.23
N ARG A 176 -10.84 11.30 22.35
CA ARG A 176 -9.64 10.65 21.77
C ARG A 176 -8.55 10.54 22.83
N ILE A 177 -7.99 9.33 22.99
CA ILE A 177 -6.91 9.02 23.93
C ILE A 177 -5.87 8.18 23.19
N ARG A 178 -4.58 8.54 23.30
CA ARG A 178 -3.47 7.75 22.74
C ARG A 178 -3.45 6.34 23.30
N ALA A 179 -3.07 5.37 22.48
CA ALA A 179 -2.99 3.95 22.81
C ALA A 179 -2.14 3.67 24.08
N GLU A 180 -1.08 4.44 24.31
CA GLU A 180 -0.23 4.38 25.51
C GLU A 180 -0.90 4.89 26.80
N ASN A 181 -1.92 5.75 26.68
CA ASN A 181 -2.65 6.38 27.78
C ASN A 181 -4.04 5.75 28.01
N LEU A 182 -4.37 4.70 27.25
CA LEU A 182 -5.61 3.95 27.40
C LEU A 182 -5.59 3.17 28.73
N LEU A 183 -6.75 2.98 29.35
CA LEU A 183 -6.88 2.25 30.62
C LEU A 183 -7.69 0.97 30.46
N VAL A 184 -7.34 -0.06 31.23
CA VAL A 184 -8.19 -1.25 31.39
C VAL A 184 -9.50 -0.82 32.05
N GLY A 185 -10.61 -1.01 31.33
CA GLY A 185 -11.92 -0.48 31.69
C GLY A 185 -12.46 0.60 30.75
N ASP A 186 -11.63 1.24 29.92
CA ASP A 186 -12.11 2.20 28.92
C ASP A 186 -13.05 1.54 27.92
N LYS A 187 -14.16 2.20 27.59
CA LYS A 187 -14.99 1.82 26.44
C LYS A 187 -14.48 2.52 25.19
N VAL A 188 -14.08 1.73 24.21
CA VAL A 188 -13.60 2.19 22.91
C VAL A 188 -14.72 2.12 21.87
N LEU A 189 -14.77 3.10 20.97
CA LEU A 189 -15.66 3.04 19.82
C LEU A 189 -15.13 1.99 18.84
N THR A 190 -15.87 0.90 18.64
CA THR A 190 -15.54 -0.09 17.61
C THR A 190 -16.70 -0.19 16.64
N ALA A 191 -16.41 0.09 15.37
CA ALA A 191 -17.42 0.06 14.32
C ALA A 191 -17.87 -1.38 14.05
N LEU A 192 -18.96 -1.75 14.71
CA LEU A 192 -19.89 -2.79 14.28
C LEU A 192 -21.28 -2.15 14.30
N PRO A 193 -22.10 -2.33 13.26
CA PRO A 193 -23.53 -2.10 13.38
C PRO A 193 -24.08 -2.93 14.54
N GLU A 194 -25.00 -2.40 15.33
CA GLU A 194 -25.76 -3.25 16.24
C GLU A 194 -26.62 -4.25 15.46
N LEU A 195 -27.00 -5.35 16.10
CA LEU A 195 -28.08 -6.19 15.57
C LEU A 195 -29.37 -5.37 15.57
N SER A 196 -30.06 -5.30 14.44
CA SER A 196 -31.39 -4.69 14.36
C SER A 196 -32.38 -5.44 15.28
N GLN A 197 -33.47 -4.79 15.71
CA GLN A 197 -34.41 -5.46 16.60
C GLN A 197 -34.96 -6.78 16.02
N PRO A 198 -35.36 -6.87 14.72
CA PRO A 198 -35.73 -8.14 14.10
C PRO A 198 -34.61 -9.20 14.09
N GLN A 199 -33.35 -8.79 13.91
CA GLN A 199 -32.20 -9.69 14.00
C GLN A 199 -32.03 -10.24 15.43
N ARG A 200 -32.08 -9.38 16.46
CA ARG A 200 -32.01 -9.79 17.88
C ARG A 200 -33.17 -10.74 18.22
N ASP A 201 -34.39 -10.37 17.86
CA ASP A 201 -35.59 -11.14 18.13
C ASP A 201 -35.54 -12.54 17.50
N MET A 202 -35.14 -12.62 16.22
CA MET A 202 -35.00 -13.88 15.51
C MET A 202 -33.90 -14.77 16.13
N LEU A 203 -32.78 -14.19 16.54
CA LEU A 203 -31.67 -14.91 17.17
C LEU A 203 -32.02 -15.41 18.58
N TYR A 204 -32.51 -14.53 19.47
CA TYR A 204 -32.86 -14.89 20.85
C TYR A 204 -34.03 -15.89 20.90
N GLY A 205 -35.02 -15.76 20.01
CA GLY A 205 -36.13 -16.70 19.88
C GLY A 205 -35.69 -18.06 19.33
N SER A 206 -34.96 -18.08 18.20
CA SER A 206 -34.52 -19.34 17.60
C SER A 206 -33.53 -20.10 18.49
N LEU A 207 -32.74 -19.42 19.34
CA LEU A 207 -31.83 -20.07 20.29
C LEU A 207 -32.52 -20.70 21.51
N LEU A 208 -33.83 -20.47 21.71
CA LEU A 208 -34.61 -21.27 22.65
C LEU A 208 -35.11 -22.59 22.04
N GLY A 209 -35.19 -22.69 20.72
CA GLY A 209 -35.54 -23.90 19.97
C GLY A 209 -34.38 -24.48 19.14
N ASP A 210 -34.70 -24.93 17.93
CA ASP A 210 -33.82 -25.57 16.93
C ASP A 210 -32.53 -24.81 16.56
N GLY A 211 -32.45 -23.50 16.85
CA GLY A 211 -31.28 -22.69 16.56
C GLY A 211 -30.06 -23.07 17.40
N SER A 212 -28.87 -22.90 16.84
CA SER A 212 -27.59 -23.18 17.51
C SER A 212 -26.57 -22.07 17.25
N LEU A 213 -25.77 -21.72 18.25
CA LEU A 213 -24.71 -20.71 18.15
C LEU A 213 -23.39 -21.36 18.56
N THR A 214 -22.39 -21.36 17.67
CA THR A 214 -21.11 -22.04 17.93
C THR A 214 -19.91 -21.23 17.46
N LYS A 215 -18.77 -21.41 18.16
CA LYS A 215 -17.45 -20.90 17.74
C LYS A 215 -16.70 -22.06 17.07
N GLN A 216 -16.43 -21.95 15.77
CA GLN A 216 -15.65 -22.99 15.06
C GLN A 216 -14.18 -22.92 15.49
N GLY A 217 -13.70 -23.86 16.31
CA GLY A 217 -12.28 -24.20 16.56
C GLY A 217 -11.58 -23.60 17.80
N ASP A 218 -10.25 -23.75 17.85
CA ASP A 218 -9.38 -23.53 19.03
C ASP A 218 -9.44 -22.13 19.71
N ALA A 219 -9.33 -22.11 21.04
CA ALA A 219 -10.32 -21.44 21.90
C ALA A 219 -10.24 -19.92 22.11
N GLN A 220 -9.19 -19.21 21.67
CA GLN A 220 -8.93 -17.82 22.10
C GLN A 220 -9.18 -16.70 21.06
N ALA A 221 -9.66 -17.00 19.85
CA ALA A 221 -9.77 -15.97 18.79
C ALA A 221 -10.87 -16.20 17.74
N ARG A 222 -12.05 -16.75 18.11
CA ARG A 222 -13.10 -17.10 17.12
C ARG A 222 -14.45 -16.45 17.38
N THR A 223 -14.96 -15.88 16.30
CA THR A 223 -16.27 -15.24 16.16
C THR A 223 -17.42 -16.27 16.16
N PRO A 224 -18.57 -16.00 16.80
CA PRO A 224 -19.72 -16.92 16.76
C PRO A 224 -20.35 -16.98 15.37
N HIS A 225 -21.02 -18.08 15.06
CA HIS A 225 -21.97 -18.17 13.95
C HIS A 225 -23.22 -18.94 14.37
N PHE A 226 -24.36 -18.56 13.80
CA PHE A 226 -25.67 -19.16 14.05
C PHE A 226 -26.02 -20.16 12.94
N LYS A 227 -26.66 -21.27 13.30
CA LYS A 227 -27.19 -22.26 12.38
C LYS A 227 -28.53 -22.81 12.88
N VAL A 228 -29.49 -22.95 11.99
CA VAL A 228 -30.78 -23.62 12.22
C VAL A 228 -31.15 -24.50 11.01
N SER A 229 -31.87 -25.59 11.24
CA SER A 229 -32.27 -26.55 10.20
C SER A 229 -33.72 -26.96 10.40
N HIS A 230 -34.54 -26.86 9.34
CA HIS A 230 -35.96 -27.21 9.35
C HIS A 230 -36.29 -28.20 8.23
N SER A 231 -37.49 -28.78 8.24
CA SER A 231 -37.96 -29.64 7.14
C SER A 231 -38.21 -28.82 5.86
N LEU A 232 -38.05 -29.41 4.67
CA LEU A 232 -38.30 -28.70 3.41
C LEU A 232 -39.74 -28.13 3.30
N ARG A 233 -40.72 -28.74 4.00
CA ARG A 233 -42.11 -28.21 4.07
C ARG A 233 -42.20 -26.84 4.76
N GLN A 234 -41.16 -26.43 5.47
CA GLN A 234 -41.04 -25.14 6.16
C GLN A 234 -40.08 -24.19 5.44
N GLU A 235 -39.81 -24.40 4.14
CA GLU A 235 -38.96 -23.53 3.31
C GLU A 235 -39.36 -22.05 3.43
N GLY A 236 -40.65 -21.71 3.34
CA GLY A 236 -41.13 -20.33 3.54
C GLY A 236 -40.76 -19.73 4.91
N TYR A 237 -40.71 -20.55 5.96
CA TYR A 237 -40.29 -20.09 7.29
C TYR A 237 -38.78 -19.84 7.34
N VAL A 238 -37.97 -20.72 6.74
CA VAL A 238 -36.51 -20.53 6.67
C VAL A 238 -36.15 -19.34 5.78
N THR A 239 -36.89 -19.09 4.71
CA THR A 239 -36.78 -17.88 3.88
C THR A 239 -37.11 -16.62 4.69
N LEU A 240 -38.14 -16.63 5.54
CA LEU A 240 -38.42 -15.52 6.45
C LEU A 240 -37.33 -15.36 7.52
N LYS A 241 -36.79 -16.45 8.09
CA LYS A 241 -35.61 -16.36 8.99
C LYS A 241 -34.41 -15.73 8.27
N ALA A 242 -34.23 -16.03 6.99
CA ALA A 242 -33.18 -15.40 6.18
C ALA A 242 -33.44 -13.90 5.98
N ALA A 243 -34.68 -13.51 5.66
CA ALA A 243 -35.06 -12.10 5.51
C ALA A 243 -34.87 -11.31 6.82
N ALA A 244 -35.28 -11.87 7.96
CA ALA A 244 -35.11 -11.25 9.28
C ALA A 244 -33.64 -11.13 9.72
N LEU A 245 -32.80 -12.11 9.35
CA LEU A 245 -31.36 -12.08 9.63
C LEU A 245 -30.57 -11.21 8.63
N GLY A 246 -31.09 -10.99 7.43
CA GLY A 246 -30.55 -10.09 6.43
C GLY A 246 -29.09 -10.38 6.07
N ASP A 247 -28.24 -9.37 6.23
CA ASP A 247 -26.82 -9.38 5.86
C ASP A 247 -25.95 -10.39 6.64
N LEU A 248 -26.46 -10.93 7.75
CA LEU A 248 -25.83 -12.01 8.51
C LEU A 248 -25.85 -13.35 7.77
N VAL A 249 -26.77 -13.59 6.85
CA VAL A 249 -26.94 -14.90 6.19
C VAL A 249 -25.72 -15.22 5.31
N LYS A 250 -25.20 -16.46 5.43
CA LYS A 250 -24.10 -16.97 4.61
C LYS A 250 -24.58 -18.00 3.59
N LEU A 251 -25.47 -18.89 4.00
CA LEU A 251 -25.93 -20.01 3.19
C LEU A 251 -27.31 -20.48 3.62
N ILE A 252 -28.17 -20.68 2.63
CA ILE A 252 -29.33 -21.57 2.73
C ILE A 252 -29.01 -22.77 1.84
N LYS A 253 -29.14 -23.99 2.36
CA LYS A 253 -28.90 -25.22 1.59
C LYS A 253 -29.96 -26.27 1.88
N THR A 254 -30.37 -26.98 0.83
CA THR A 254 -31.24 -28.16 0.94
C THR A 254 -30.37 -29.41 0.87
N GLU A 255 -30.41 -30.24 1.92
CA GLU A 255 -29.63 -31.47 2.03
C GLU A 255 -30.54 -32.69 2.17
N LYS A 256 -30.27 -33.75 1.39
CA LYS A 256 -30.91 -35.07 1.55
C LYS A 256 -30.29 -35.80 2.75
N VAL A 257 -30.88 -35.63 3.93
CA VAL A 257 -30.38 -36.25 5.15
C VAL A 257 -30.88 -37.69 5.25
N HIS A 258 -29.95 -38.64 5.28
CA HIS A 258 -30.23 -40.04 5.57
C HIS A 258 -30.08 -40.24 7.08
N TYR A 259 -31.21 -40.24 7.81
CA TYR A 259 -31.21 -40.51 9.24
C TYR A 259 -30.79 -41.96 9.51
N ARG A 260 -29.59 -42.16 10.08
CA ARG A 260 -29.23 -43.45 10.69
C ARG A 260 -30.10 -43.65 11.92
N GLY A 261 -31.17 -44.46 11.80
CA GLY A 261 -32.02 -44.84 12.94
C GLY A 261 -33.47 -45.15 12.62
N PHE A 262 -33.99 -44.70 11.46
CA PHE A 262 -35.35 -45.06 11.02
C PHE A 262 -35.30 -45.95 9.78
N SER A 263 -35.91 -47.13 9.88
CA SER A 263 -35.99 -48.12 8.81
C SER A 263 -37.03 -47.74 7.75
N ASN A 264 -36.79 -48.22 6.52
CA ASN A 264 -37.79 -48.42 5.47
C ASN A 264 -38.68 -47.23 5.07
N SER A 265 -38.07 -46.11 4.71
CA SER A 265 -38.70 -45.16 3.76
C SER A 265 -37.70 -44.76 2.66
N ALA A 266 -38.00 -45.13 1.41
CA ALA A 266 -37.15 -44.91 0.24
C ALA A 266 -37.13 -43.44 -0.26
N GLY A 267 -37.36 -42.49 0.64
CA GLY A 267 -37.35 -41.06 0.37
C GLY A 267 -36.57 -40.34 1.47
N GLY A 268 -35.29 -40.08 1.23
CA GLY A 268 -34.45 -39.33 2.17
C GLY A 268 -35.06 -37.96 2.47
N SER A 269 -35.31 -37.68 3.74
CA SER A 269 -35.90 -36.41 4.19
C SER A 269 -35.01 -35.24 3.81
N GLN A 270 -35.56 -34.31 3.05
CA GLN A 270 -34.86 -33.09 2.68
C GLN A 270 -35.01 -32.07 3.82
N LEU A 271 -33.89 -31.64 4.38
CA LEU A 271 -33.82 -30.53 5.33
C LEU A 271 -33.32 -29.29 4.61
N ILE A 272 -33.93 -28.15 4.91
CA ILE A 272 -33.45 -26.83 4.51
C ILE A 272 -32.75 -26.20 5.71
N SER A 273 -31.48 -25.87 5.55
CA SER A 273 -30.60 -25.36 6.61
C SER A 273 -30.14 -23.95 6.32
N LEU A 274 -30.30 -23.06 7.29
CA LEU A 274 -29.77 -21.70 7.28
C LEU A 274 -28.55 -21.61 8.19
N ALA A 275 -27.49 -20.96 7.71
CA ALA A 275 -26.31 -20.61 8.49
C ALA A 275 -25.93 -19.14 8.26
N THR A 276 -25.53 -18.45 9.32
CA THR A 276 -24.96 -17.10 9.22
C THR A 276 -23.47 -17.14 8.89
N LYS A 277 -22.92 -15.98 8.54
CA LYS A 277 -21.50 -15.67 8.61
C LYS A 277 -21.02 -15.85 10.06
N SER A 278 -19.72 -16.04 10.24
CA SER A 278 -19.09 -15.88 11.55
C SER A 278 -18.95 -14.38 11.82
N ASP A 279 -19.92 -13.80 12.53
CA ASP A 279 -20.13 -12.36 12.61
C ASP A 279 -19.94 -11.81 14.04
N PRO A 280 -19.10 -10.78 14.25
CA PRO A 280 -18.85 -10.24 15.58
C PRO A 280 -20.08 -9.66 16.29
N ARG A 281 -21.12 -9.26 15.57
CA ARG A 281 -22.39 -8.79 16.17
C ARG A 281 -23.09 -9.88 16.97
N LEU A 282 -22.81 -11.15 16.67
CA LEU A 282 -23.33 -12.30 17.40
C LEU A 282 -22.67 -12.51 18.77
N PHE A 283 -21.63 -11.75 19.15
CA PHE A 283 -21.03 -11.84 20.49
C PHE A 283 -21.99 -11.38 21.59
N GLU A 284 -22.83 -10.36 21.36
CA GLU A 284 -23.87 -9.92 22.31
C GLU A 284 -24.80 -11.09 22.67
N VAL A 285 -25.33 -11.75 21.64
CA VAL A 285 -26.21 -12.91 21.78
C VAL A 285 -25.44 -14.10 22.38
N TYR A 286 -24.18 -14.31 21.99
CA TYR A 286 -23.35 -15.40 22.54
C TYR A 286 -23.14 -15.24 24.05
N ASP A 287 -22.72 -14.07 24.51
CA ASP A 287 -22.40 -13.82 25.91
C ASP A 287 -23.66 -13.74 26.79
N ASN A 288 -24.81 -13.35 26.21
CA ASN A 288 -26.10 -13.40 26.91
C ASN A 288 -26.70 -14.81 26.98
N CYS A 289 -26.43 -15.69 26.00
CA CYS A 289 -27.05 -17.02 25.90
C CYS A 289 -26.15 -18.23 26.25
N LEU A 290 -24.83 -18.04 26.31
CA LEU A 290 -23.87 -19.12 26.59
C LEU A 290 -22.89 -18.75 27.71
N VAL A 291 -22.94 -19.51 28.81
CA VAL A 291 -21.99 -19.41 29.92
C VAL A 291 -21.05 -20.61 29.87
N GLY A 292 -19.74 -20.36 29.88
CA GLY A 292 -18.73 -21.43 29.75
C GLY A 292 -18.82 -22.24 28.45
N GLY A 293 -19.46 -21.70 27.40
CA GLY A 293 -19.71 -22.40 26.14
C GLY A 293 -20.91 -23.36 26.15
N LYS A 294 -21.67 -23.44 27.24
CA LYS A 294 -22.95 -24.16 27.32
C LYS A 294 -24.12 -23.17 27.22
N ARG A 295 -25.18 -23.55 26.52
CA ARG A 295 -26.44 -22.77 26.46
C ARG A 295 -27.03 -22.72 27.87
N MET A 296 -27.16 -21.53 28.44
CA MET A 296 -27.71 -21.32 29.78
C MET A 296 -28.60 -20.08 29.74
N LEU A 297 -29.80 -20.19 30.32
CA LEU A 297 -30.70 -19.06 30.38
C LEU A 297 -30.20 -18.04 31.41
N THR A 298 -30.00 -16.80 30.98
CA THR A 298 -29.53 -15.72 31.86
C THR A 298 -30.62 -14.64 32.02
N PRO A 299 -30.59 -13.81 33.09
CA PRO A 299 -31.45 -12.64 33.19
C PRO A 299 -31.32 -11.67 32.00
N ARG A 300 -30.13 -11.60 31.37
CA ARG A 300 -29.90 -10.79 30.18
C ARG A 300 -30.56 -11.36 28.93
N TRP A 301 -30.57 -12.68 28.76
CA TRP A 301 -31.34 -13.33 27.70
C TRP A 301 -32.84 -13.07 27.90
N LEU A 302 -33.36 -13.30 29.11
CA LEU A 302 -34.77 -13.03 29.45
C LEU A 302 -35.19 -11.58 29.17
N ALA A 303 -34.32 -10.61 29.50
CA ALA A 303 -34.57 -9.19 29.22
C ALA A 303 -34.73 -8.87 27.71
N ASN A 304 -34.14 -9.68 26.83
CA ASN A 304 -34.21 -9.53 25.37
C ASN A 304 -35.29 -10.40 24.70
N LEU A 305 -36.12 -11.15 25.45
CA LEU A 305 -37.22 -11.93 24.89
C LEU A 305 -38.48 -11.06 24.67
N SER A 306 -38.54 -10.47 23.48
CA SER A 306 -39.70 -9.74 22.96
C SER A 306 -40.86 -10.67 22.52
N MET A 307 -42.02 -10.11 22.17
CA MET A 307 -43.12 -10.91 21.59
C MET A 307 -42.74 -11.55 20.23
N PRO A 308 -42.05 -10.87 19.29
CA PRO A 308 -41.48 -11.53 18.11
C PRO A 308 -40.52 -12.69 18.45
N ALA A 309 -39.65 -12.53 19.45
CA ALA A 309 -38.74 -13.61 19.86
C ALA A 309 -39.50 -14.83 20.41
N LEU A 310 -40.55 -14.60 21.21
CA LEU A 310 -41.44 -15.67 21.68
C LEU A 310 -42.22 -16.33 20.52
N ALA A 311 -42.62 -15.56 19.51
CA ALA A 311 -43.27 -16.10 18.31
C ALA A 311 -42.32 -16.97 17.48
N ALA A 312 -41.04 -16.59 17.33
CA ALA A 312 -40.03 -17.39 16.66
C ALA A 312 -39.74 -18.70 17.43
N TRP A 313 -39.60 -18.65 18.75
CA TRP A 313 -39.46 -19.84 19.60
C TRP A 313 -40.68 -20.78 19.51
N TYR A 314 -41.89 -20.21 19.50
CA TYR A 314 -43.12 -20.99 19.25
C TYR A 314 -43.17 -21.57 17.82
N CYS A 315 -42.66 -20.86 16.82
CA CYS A 315 -42.62 -21.36 15.44
C CYS A 315 -41.60 -22.49 15.25
N ASP A 316 -40.54 -22.55 16.05
CA ASP A 316 -39.61 -23.70 16.07
C ASP A 316 -40.27 -24.88 16.82
N ASP A 317 -40.23 -24.85 18.15
CA ASP A 317 -40.55 -26.01 19.01
C ASP A 317 -42.02 -26.08 19.45
N GLY A 318 -42.80 -25.03 19.16
CA GLY A 318 -44.17 -24.90 19.62
C GLY A 318 -45.16 -25.85 18.92
N THR A 319 -46.07 -26.42 19.70
CA THR A 319 -47.17 -27.27 19.23
C THR A 319 -48.50 -26.81 19.82
N LEU A 320 -49.57 -26.95 19.03
CA LEU A 320 -50.95 -26.74 19.48
C LEU A 320 -51.48 -28.05 20.08
N ALA A 321 -51.30 -28.24 21.38
CA ALA A 321 -51.66 -29.48 22.06
C ALA A 321 -53.16 -29.50 22.39
N GLY A 322 -53.93 -30.32 21.67
CA GLY A 322 -55.35 -30.58 21.94
C GLY A 322 -56.26 -29.35 21.85
N GLY A 323 -55.88 -28.34 21.06
CA GLY A 323 -56.58 -27.06 20.91
C GLY A 323 -56.41 -26.08 22.08
N SER A 324 -56.28 -26.57 23.33
CA SER A 324 -56.37 -25.76 24.56
C SER A 324 -55.07 -25.18 25.10
N SER A 325 -53.92 -25.48 24.49
CA SER A 325 -52.65 -25.04 25.06
C SER A 325 -51.53 -24.91 24.03
N ALA A 326 -50.70 -23.87 24.21
CA ALA A 326 -49.40 -23.77 23.55
C ALA A 326 -48.39 -24.55 24.39
N SER A 327 -47.72 -25.54 23.79
CA SER A 327 -46.63 -26.27 24.44
C SER A 327 -45.36 -26.05 23.64
N ILE A 328 -44.29 -25.56 24.28
CA ILE A 328 -42.99 -25.26 23.65
C ILE A 328 -41.91 -26.08 24.35
N CYS A 329 -40.98 -26.67 23.59
CA CYS A 329 -39.90 -27.47 24.15
C CYS A 329 -38.74 -26.58 24.65
N VAL A 330 -37.95 -27.13 25.59
CA VAL A 330 -36.73 -26.51 26.15
C VAL A 330 -35.60 -27.53 26.33
N SER A 331 -35.52 -28.50 25.42
CA SER A 331 -34.66 -29.70 25.51
C SER A 331 -33.17 -29.42 25.82
N ALA A 332 -32.67 -28.23 25.50
CA ALA A 332 -31.27 -27.83 25.68
C ALA A 332 -30.95 -27.01 26.96
N LEU A 333 -31.92 -26.68 27.82
CA LEU A 333 -31.74 -25.74 28.95
C LEU A 333 -31.80 -26.34 30.36
N GLY A 334 -32.21 -27.61 30.50
CA GLY A 334 -32.38 -28.26 31.81
C GLY A 334 -33.55 -27.72 32.63
N ALA A 335 -33.76 -28.30 33.82
CA ALA A 335 -34.94 -27.99 34.65
C ALA A 335 -34.93 -26.56 35.23
N GLU A 336 -33.76 -26.02 35.56
CA GLU A 336 -33.60 -24.68 36.12
C GLU A 336 -33.98 -23.60 35.10
N GLY A 337 -33.40 -23.63 33.89
CA GLY A 337 -33.77 -22.72 32.81
C GLY A 337 -35.24 -22.87 32.37
N ALA A 338 -35.79 -24.08 32.44
CA ALA A 338 -37.21 -24.31 32.19
C ALA A 338 -38.11 -23.60 33.23
N ASN A 339 -37.77 -23.66 34.52
CA ASN A 339 -38.50 -22.93 35.57
C ASN A 339 -38.40 -21.41 35.40
N MET A 340 -37.21 -20.89 35.11
CA MET A 340 -37.02 -19.46 34.83
C MET A 340 -37.86 -18.96 33.65
N LEU A 341 -38.04 -19.77 32.59
CA LEU A 341 -38.94 -19.44 31.47
C LEU A 341 -40.42 -19.44 31.88
N VAL A 342 -40.83 -20.35 32.78
CA VAL A 342 -42.19 -20.35 33.35
C VAL A 342 -42.44 -19.08 34.17
N GLU A 343 -41.49 -18.67 35.01
CA GLU A 343 -41.57 -17.43 35.80
C GLU A 343 -41.58 -16.20 34.91
N PHE A 344 -40.72 -16.15 33.89
CA PHE A 344 -40.70 -15.09 32.90
C PHE A 344 -42.07 -14.94 32.20
N LEU A 345 -42.62 -16.02 31.66
CA LEU A 345 -43.93 -15.99 31.00
C LEU A 345 -45.04 -15.55 31.95
N ARG A 346 -45.02 -16.00 33.21
CA ARG A 346 -45.95 -15.52 34.26
C ARG A 346 -45.81 -14.03 34.53
N SER A 347 -44.58 -13.49 34.59
CA SER A 347 -44.35 -12.04 34.75
C SER A 347 -44.85 -11.21 33.56
N LYS A 348 -44.97 -11.81 32.36
CA LYS A 348 -45.61 -11.22 31.18
C LYS A 348 -47.14 -11.44 31.14
N GLY A 349 -47.73 -12.02 32.20
CA GLY A 349 -49.16 -12.28 32.30
C GLY A 349 -49.63 -13.54 31.56
N PHE A 350 -48.72 -14.45 31.19
CA PHE A 350 -49.06 -15.70 30.50
C PHE A 350 -49.04 -16.90 31.47
N PRO A 351 -50.10 -17.74 31.52
CA PRO A 351 -50.25 -18.83 32.49
C PRO A 351 -49.37 -20.03 32.15
N ALA A 352 -48.07 -19.94 32.45
CA ALA A 352 -47.11 -21.01 32.17
C ALA A 352 -46.99 -22.04 33.31
N LYS A 353 -46.70 -23.29 32.95
CA LYS A 353 -46.21 -24.35 33.86
C LYS A 353 -45.24 -25.29 33.14
N LEU A 354 -44.41 -25.99 33.90
CA LEU A 354 -43.66 -27.13 33.36
C LEU A 354 -44.56 -28.34 33.16
N TRP A 355 -44.25 -29.10 32.12
CA TRP A 355 -44.83 -30.41 31.86
C TRP A 355 -43.75 -31.34 31.30
N ARG A 356 -43.60 -32.53 31.89
CA ARG A 356 -42.62 -33.54 31.46
C ARG A 356 -43.35 -34.61 30.65
N ARG A 357 -42.80 -34.99 29.50
CA ARG A 357 -43.32 -36.11 28.69
C ARG A 357 -42.73 -37.45 29.14
N PRO A 358 -43.29 -38.59 28.69
CA PRO A 358 -42.73 -39.92 28.91
C PRO A 358 -41.33 -40.12 28.29
N ASP A 359 -40.95 -39.30 27.30
CA ASP A 359 -39.61 -39.23 26.69
C ASP A 359 -38.59 -38.44 27.55
N GLU A 360 -38.93 -38.17 28.80
CA GLU A 360 -38.23 -37.35 29.79
C GLU A 360 -38.05 -35.86 29.44
N GLN A 361 -38.42 -35.40 28.24
CA GLN A 361 -38.24 -34.01 27.84
C GLN A 361 -39.15 -33.06 28.63
N LEU A 362 -38.59 -31.89 28.96
CA LEU A 362 -39.30 -30.81 29.64
C LEU A 362 -39.88 -29.83 28.62
N TYR A 363 -41.16 -29.53 28.78
CA TYR A 363 -41.90 -28.56 28.00
C TYR A 363 -42.37 -27.42 28.90
N VAL A 364 -42.24 -26.19 28.39
CA VAL A 364 -42.89 -25.01 28.95
C VAL A 364 -44.27 -24.90 28.28
N LYS A 365 -45.31 -25.05 29.08
CA LYS A 365 -46.69 -25.09 28.60
C LYS A 365 -47.44 -23.85 29.06
N VAL A 366 -47.90 -23.02 28.12
CA VAL A 366 -48.88 -21.96 28.38
C VAL A 366 -50.27 -22.61 28.37
N VAL A 367 -50.90 -22.63 29.54
CA VAL A 367 -52.09 -23.43 29.83
C VAL A 367 -53.34 -22.57 29.75
N GLY A 368 -54.35 -23.06 29.07
CA GLY A 368 -55.71 -22.61 29.28
C GLY A 368 -56.70 -23.64 28.77
N THR A 369 -57.89 -23.17 28.45
CA THR A 369 -59.02 -23.90 27.91
C THR A 369 -59.31 -23.39 26.49
N TYR A 370 -59.72 -24.25 25.56
CA TYR A 370 -60.20 -23.83 24.23
C TYR A 370 -61.72 -23.89 24.18
N GLY A 371 -62.35 -23.03 23.37
CA GLY A 371 -63.80 -22.99 23.20
C GLY A 371 -64.49 -21.91 24.05
N ARG A 372 -65.75 -22.14 24.44
CA ARG A 372 -66.66 -21.18 25.12
C ARG A 372 -66.25 -20.77 26.56
N GLY A 373 -64.99 -20.94 26.92
CA GLY A 373 -64.43 -20.60 28.23
C GLY A 373 -62.93 -20.40 28.16
N MET A 374 -62.43 -19.85 27.05
CA MET A 374 -61.00 -19.56 26.86
C MET A 374 -60.59 -18.42 27.81
N SER A 375 -59.62 -18.70 28.68
CA SER A 375 -59.14 -17.73 29.66
C SER A 375 -58.54 -16.51 28.95
N GLU A 376 -58.77 -15.31 29.50
CA GLU A 376 -58.33 -14.05 28.88
C GLU A 376 -56.81 -13.99 28.71
N GLU A 377 -56.07 -14.66 29.59
CA GLU A 377 -54.62 -14.74 29.57
C GLU A 377 -54.11 -15.60 28.40
N LEU A 378 -54.82 -16.69 28.05
CA LEU A 378 -54.49 -17.48 26.86
C LEU A 378 -54.89 -16.74 25.57
N LYS A 379 -56.01 -16.00 25.57
CA LYS A 379 -56.37 -15.11 24.44
C LYS A 379 -55.29 -14.06 24.22
N ARG A 380 -54.83 -13.41 25.30
CA ARG A 380 -53.73 -12.43 25.29
C ARG A 380 -52.45 -13.04 24.72
N PHE A 381 -52.05 -14.24 25.16
CA PHE A 381 -50.87 -14.91 24.60
C PHE A 381 -50.94 -15.05 23.07
N TRP A 382 -52.03 -15.62 22.53
CA TRP A 382 -52.17 -15.78 21.08
C TRP A 382 -52.29 -14.45 20.34
N ALA A 383 -53.03 -13.48 20.88
CA ALA A 383 -53.11 -12.13 20.30
C ALA A 383 -51.76 -11.40 20.29
N SER A 384 -50.90 -11.65 21.28
CA SER A 384 -49.56 -11.05 21.37
C SER A 384 -48.55 -11.67 20.40
N ILE A 385 -48.60 -12.99 20.14
CA ILE A 385 -47.63 -13.64 19.25
C ILE A 385 -48.11 -13.78 17.79
N ALA A 386 -49.42 -13.90 17.54
CA ALA A 386 -49.95 -14.16 16.20
C ALA A 386 -49.55 -13.13 15.13
N PRO A 387 -49.48 -11.81 15.41
CA PRO A 387 -48.97 -10.82 14.46
C PRO A 387 -47.54 -11.10 13.96
N TYR A 388 -46.74 -11.80 14.75
CA TYR A 388 -45.34 -12.13 14.46
C TYR A 388 -45.16 -13.58 13.98
N VAL A 389 -46.23 -14.36 13.86
CA VAL A 389 -46.16 -15.70 13.26
C VAL A 389 -46.19 -15.57 11.73
N PRO A 390 -45.24 -16.16 11.01
CA PRO A 390 -45.22 -16.15 9.55
C PRO A 390 -46.47 -16.76 8.91
N VAL A 391 -46.85 -16.28 7.72
CA VAL A 391 -47.99 -16.81 6.97
C VAL A 391 -47.79 -18.29 6.62
N SER A 392 -46.55 -18.71 6.38
CA SER A 392 -46.18 -20.12 6.18
C SER A 392 -46.33 -20.98 7.44
N MET A 393 -46.37 -20.37 8.63
CA MET A 393 -46.47 -21.04 9.94
C MET A 393 -47.84 -20.85 10.61
N GLN A 394 -48.79 -20.15 9.96
CA GLN A 394 -50.14 -19.90 10.48
C GLN A 394 -50.90 -21.18 10.88
N TYR A 395 -50.51 -22.35 10.37
CA TYR A 395 -51.10 -23.63 10.75
C TYR A 395 -50.85 -23.99 12.22
N LYS A 396 -49.80 -23.44 12.86
CA LYS A 396 -49.56 -23.58 14.30
C LYS A 396 -50.51 -22.71 15.15
N LEU A 397 -51.11 -21.65 14.59
CA LEU A 397 -52.07 -20.80 15.30
C LEU A 397 -53.48 -21.44 15.40
N PRO A 398 -54.23 -21.17 16.49
CA PRO A 398 -55.66 -21.49 16.53
C PRO A 398 -56.42 -20.72 15.45
N ALA A 399 -57.51 -21.30 14.93
CA ALA A 399 -58.24 -20.79 13.76
C ALA A 399 -58.63 -19.30 13.87
N ALA A 400 -59.04 -18.84 15.06
CA ALA A 400 -59.42 -17.45 15.33
C ALA A 400 -58.29 -16.43 15.13
N TYR A 401 -57.02 -16.84 15.20
CA TYR A 401 -55.86 -15.93 15.12
C TYR A 401 -55.06 -16.05 13.82
N LYS A 402 -55.38 -17.01 12.94
CA LYS A 402 -54.63 -17.23 11.68
C LYS A 402 -54.60 -16.00 10.77
N HIS A 403 -55.68 -15.22 10.74
CA HIS A 403 -55.80 -14.01 9.94
C HIS A 403 -54.86 -12.86 10.41
N LEU A 404 -54.25 -12.98 11.60
CA LEU A 404 -53.27 -12.02 12.11
C LEU A 404 -51.83 -12.37 11.68
N ALA A 405 -51.58 -13.59 11.19
CA ALA A 405 -50.25 -14.03 10.77
C ALA A 405 -49.69 -13.08 9.69
N SER A 406 -48.46 -12.60 9.87
CA SER A 406 -47.88 -11.59 9.00
C SER A 406 -46.36 -11.70 8.90
N ASP A 407 -45.88 -11.69 7.67
CA ASP A 407 -44.45 -11.65 7.37
C ASP A 407 -43.88 -10.22 7.50
N LYS A 408 -44.75 -9.19 7.42
CA LYS A 408 -44.38 -7.76 7.42
C LYS A 408 -43.68 -7.30 8.70
N ASN A 409 -43.98 -7.94 9.84
CA ASN A 409 -43.40 -7.57 11.13
C ASN A 409 -41.95 -8.05 11.32
N TRP A 410 -41.42 -8.84 10.36
CA TRP A 410 -40.02 -9.26 10.32
C TRP A 410 -39.17 -8.44 9.33
N THR A 411 -39.78 -7.50 8.60
CA THR A 411 -39.12 -6.63 7.63
C THR A 411 -39.13 -5.19 8.13
N ALA A 412 -38.00 -4.69 8.63
CA ALA A 412 -37.83 -3.30 9.05
C ALA A 412 -36.52 -2.71 8.51
N ALA A 413 -36.55 -1.42 8.15
CA ALA A 413 -35.41 -0.71 7.59
C ALA A 413 -34.25 -0.54 8.59
N HIS A 414 -33.04 -0.32 8.07
CA HIS A 414 -31.86 -0.04 8.87
C HIS A 414 -32.00 1.27 9.66
N THR A 415 -32.36 1.18 10.94
CA THR A 415 -32.18 2.26 11.90
C THR A 415 -30.72 2.28 12.35
N HIS A 416 -29.98 3.31 11.96
CA HIS A 416 -28.60 3.54 12.41
C HIS A 416 -28.61 4.01 13.88
N SER A 417 -28.69 3.07 14.85
CA SER A 417 -28.50 3.37 16.28
C SER A 417 -27.02 3.45 16.66
N LYS A 418 -26.69 4.45 17.50
CA LYS A 418 -25.35 4.67 18.08
C LYS A 418 -24.92 3.50 18.97
N ALA A 419 -23.64 3.09 18.92
CA ALA A 419 -23.07 2.16 19.90
C ALA A 419 -21.55 2.31 20.14
N PHE A 420 -21.17 2.81 21.32
CA PHE A 420 -19.92 2.42 21.98
C PHE A 420 -20.14 1.05 22.63
N SER A 421 -19.27 0.05 22.42
CA SER A 421 -19.60 -1.33 22.87
C SER A 421 -18.46 -2.19 23.43
N ASP A 422 -17.18 -1.87 23.24
CA ASP A 422 -16.08 -2.75 23.69
C ASP A 422 -15.29 -2.15 24.86
N THR A 423 -15.15 -2.92 25.95
CA THR A 423 -14.29 -2.57 27.10
C THR A 423 -12.87 -3.10 26.90
N VAL A 424 -11.86 -2.26 27.12
CA VAL A 424 -10.44 -2.66 27.18
C VAL A 424 -10.21 -3.57 28.39
N VAL A 425 -9.58 -4.73 28.19
CA VAL A 425 -9.31 -5.73 29.24
C VAL A 425 -7.83 -6.02 29.47
N GLU A 426 -6.94 -5.68 28.54
CA GLU A 426 -5.48 -5.79 28.72
C GLU A 426 -4.77 -4.80 27.78
N ILE A 427 -3.66 -4.22 28.23
CA ILE A 427 -2.75 -3.43 27.40
C ILE A 427 -1.35 -3.96 27.69
N SER A 428 -0.64 -4.44 26.66
CA SER A 428 0.70 -5.03 26.80
C SER A 428 1.63 -4.65 25.64
N PRO A 429 2.92 -4.33 25.89
CA PRO A 429 3.89 -4.09 24.82
C PRO A 429 4.10 -5.33 23.94
N LEU A 430 4.31 -5.14 22.63
CA LEU A 430 4.67 -6.24 21.74
C LEU A 430 6.16 -6.59 21.83
N LEU A 431 6.48 -7.46 22.80
CA LEU A 431 7.83 -8.03 22.92
C LEU A 431 8.04 -9.23 21.97
N ASN A 432 9.29 -9.40 21.56
CA ASN A 432 9.72 -10.46 20.64
C ASN A 432 9.80 -11.81 21.39
N ASN A 433 8.66 -12.51 21.51
CA ASN A 433 8.57 -13.77 22.27
C ASN A 433 9.41 -14.89 21.64
N ALA A 434 10.58 -15.17 22.26
CA ALA A 434 11.41 -16.33 21.98
C ALA A 434 10.85 -17.65 22.58
N SER A 435 9.77 -17.60 23.36
CA SER A 435 9.17 -18.76 24.05
C SER A 435 7.63 -18.76 23.96
N GLY A 436 7.06 -19.91 23.60
CA GLY A 436 5.60 -20.12 23.53
C GLY A 436 5.17 -21.00 22.35
N ARG A 437 4.59 -22.18 22.63
CA ARG A 437 4.15 -23.14 21.61
C ARG A 437 2.81 -22.72 20.96
N GLY A 438 2.74 -22.73 19.63
CA GLY A 438 1.51 -22.57 18.83
C GLY A 438 1.71 -23.14 17.42
N ARG A 439 0.69 -23.80 16.84
CA ARG A 439 0.79 -24.56 15.58
C ARG A 439 0.29 -23.76 14.34
N TYR A 440 0.72 -24.23 13.16
CA TYR A 440 0.56 -23.65 11.81
C TYR A 440 1.42 -22.38 11.57
N ASP A 441 2.18 -22.21 10.50
CA ASP A 441 2.30 -22.97 9.23
C ASP A 441 3.79 -23.14 8.79
N GLY A 442 4.07 -24.12 7.93
CA GLY A 442 5.39 -24.71 7.71
C GLY A 442 6.24 -24.11 6.58
N HIS A 443 6.56 -22.80 6.61
CA HIS A 443 7.59 -22.25 5.69
C HIS A 443 8.59 -21.27 6.35
N ARG A 444 9.88 -21.63 6.25
CA ARG A 444 11.13 -20.87 6.51
C ARG A 444 11.02 -19.64 7.42
N ARG A 445 11.36 -19.81 8.71
CA ARG A 445 11.60 -18.73 9.67
C ARG A 445 12.74 -17.80 9.19
N ARG A 446 12.39 -16.59 8.74
CA ARG A 446 13.26 -15.41 8.82
C ARG A 446 12.83 -14.59 10.04
N GLN A 447 13.76 -14.24 10.94
CA GLN A 447 13.50 -13.26 11.99
C GLN A 447 13.09 -11.94 11.35
N ARG A 448 11.93 -11.38 11.74
CA ARG A 448 11.48 -10.06 11.30
C ARG A 448 11.82 -9.03 12.37
N ARG A 449 12.53 -7.96 11.99
CA ARG A 449 12.86 -6.83 12.88
C ARG A 449 11.66 -5.93 13.23
N GLY A 450 10.50 -6.12 12.59
CA GLY A 450 9.33 -5.26 12.75
C GLY A 450 8.08 -5.64 11.93
N LEU A 451 7.06 -4.78 11.96
CA LEU A 451 5.76 -4.85 11.27
C LEU A 451 5.67 -3.82 10.11
N ARG A 452 4.82 -4.03 9.09
CA ARG A 452 4.90 -3.31 7.78
C ARG A 452 3.61 -2.54 7.44
N GLN A 453 3.75 -1.31 6.98
CA GLN A 453 2.74 -0.26 6.90
C GLN A 453 2.14 -0.05 5.47
N TYR A 454 0.80 0.18 5.31
CA TYR A 454 -0.06 0.37 4.11
C TYR A 454 -1.35 1.24 4.40
N CYS A 455 -2.11 1.78 3.42
CA CYS A 455 -3.31 2.68 3.57
C CYS A 455 -4.37 2.57 2.41
N LEU A 456 -5.56 3.18 2.51
CA LEU A 456 -6.62 3.27 1.46
C LEU A 456 -7.16 4.70 1.27
N ALA A 457 -7.91 4.96 0.18
CA ALA A 457 -8.75 6.16 0.00
C ALA A 457 -10.21 5.79 -0.32
N VAL A 458 -11.17 6.68 0.01
CA VAL A 458 -12.62 6.44 -0.18
C VAL A 458 -13.39 7.67 -0.70
N ALA A 459 -14.60 7.46 -1.21
CA ALA A 459 -15.29 8.39 -2.13
C ALA A 459 -15.70 9.77 -1.59
N THR A 460 -16.19 9.91 -0.34
CA THR A 460 -16.74 11.20 0.15
C THR A 460 -16.22 11.68 1.51
N HIS A 461 -15.60 10.80 2.31
CA HIS A 461 -15.22 11.06 3.70
C HIS A 461 -13.88 10.36 4.01
N HIS A 462 -12.81 11.07 4.39
CA HIS A 462 -11.48 10.50 4.69
C HIS A 462 -11.38 9.68 6.01
N ASN A 463 -12.50 9.12 6.45
CA ASN A 463 -12.74 8.54 7.76
C ASN A 463 -13.36 7.12 7.62
N PHE A 464 -12.67 6.26 6.87
CA PHE A 464 -12.87 4.81 6.90
C PHE A 464 -12.23 4.21 8.16
N VAL A 465 -12.76 3.09 8.67
CA VAL A 465 -12.31 2.51 9.94
C VAL A 465 -10.98 1.76 9.79
N ALA A 466 -9.88 2.55 9.76
CA ALA A 466 -8.48 2.21 10.02
C ALA A 466 -7.70 3.52 10.28
N GLY A 467 -6.94 3.61 11.38
CA GLY A 467 -6.57 4.93 11.94
C GLY A 467 -5.45 5.71 11.22
N GLY A 468 -5.85 6.63 10.34
CA GLY A 468 -5.44 8.06 10.25
C GLY A 468 -3.99 8.52 9.94
N LEU A 469 -3.87 9.55 9.06
CA LEU A 469 -2.89 10.68 8.92
C LEU A 469 -2.52 11.02 7.44
N ALA A 470 -2.05 12.26 7.16
CA ALA A 470 -1.55 12.74 5.85
C ALA A 470 -0.19 13.47 5.92
N VAL A 471 0.24 14.19 4.84
CA VAL A 471 1.56 14.89 4.76
C VAL A 471 1.86 15.91 3.62
N SER A 472 2.67 16.94 3.91
CA SER A 472 3.24 17.99 2.99
C SER A 472 4.57 17.57 2.27
N ASN A 473 5.20 18.41 1.42
CA ASN A 473 6.51 18.15 0.77
C ASN A 473 7.10 19.34 -0.03
N CYS A 474 8.39 19.68 0.16
CA CYS A 474 9.07 20.76 -0.59
C CYS A 474 8.95 20.69 -2.13
N LYS A 475 9.05 19.50 -2.74
CA LYS A 475 8.81 19.28 -4.18
C LYS A 475 7.34 19.52 -4.54
N PHE A 476 6.42 19.15 -3.66
CA PHE A 476 4.99 19.35 -3.82
C PHE A 476 4.64 20.84 -3.73
N ASP A 477 5.16 21.57 -2.75
CA ASP A 477 4.99 23.02 -2.63
C ASP A 477 5.55 23.75 -3.86
N ALA A 478 6.73 23.34 -4.35
CA ALA A 478 7.33 23.86 -5.57
C ALA A 478 6.45 23.60 -6.80
N LYS A 479 5.84 22.42 -6.92
CA LYS A 479 4.86 22.13 -7.99
C LYS A 479 3.61 23.00 -7.86
N TRP A 480 3.06 23.16 -6.66
CA TRP A 480 1.87 23.98 -6.42
C TRP A 480 2.12 25.46 -6.67
N ILE A 481 3.24 26.02 -6.22
CA ILE A 481 3.62 27.42 -6.53
C ILE A 481 3.84 27.61 -8.04
N LYS A 482 4.56 26.70 -8.71
CA LYS A 482 4.78 26.82 -10.16
C LYS A 482 3.46 26.67 -10.94
N HIS A 483 2.59 25.75 -10.53
CA HIS A 483 1.30 25.53 -11.17
C HIS A 483 0.31 26.68 -10.94
N THR A 484 0.17 27.17 -9.70
CA THR A 484 -0.83 28.17 -9.30
C THR A 484 -0.34 29.61 -9.51
N LEU A 485 0.86 29.94 -9.06
CA LEU A 485 1.41 31.30 -9.08
C LEU A 485 2.35 31.57 -10.26
N GLY A 486 2.78 30.53 -10.99
CA GLY A 486 3.67 30.69 -12.15
C GLY A 486 5.11 31.04 -11.80
N VAL A 487 5.54 30.76 -10.57
CA VAL A 487 6.84 31.16 -10.00
C VAL A 487 7.71 29.94 -9.69
N GLU A 488 9.03 30.11 -9.78
CA GLU A 488 10.01 29.14 -9.29
C GLU A 488 10.59 29.63 -7.96
N ILE A 489 10.69 28.75 -6.95
CA ILE A 489 11.12 29.15 -5.60
C ILE A 489 12.64 29.34 -5.54
N GLY A 490 13.10 30.59 -5.46
CA GLY A 490 14.52 30.89 -5.25
C GLY A 490 15.00 30.58 -3.83
N GLY A 491 16.27 30.21 -3.67
CA GLY A 491 16.91 30.07 -2.35
C GLY A 491 16.26 29.01 -1.44
N LEU A 492 16.36 27.74 -1.80
CA LEU A 492 15.66 26.64 -1.12
C LEU A 492 16.55 25.89 -0.11
N PHE A 493 15.96 25.38 0.98
CA PHE A 493 16.56 24.40 1.89
C PHE A 493 15.53 23.33 2.27
N ASP A 494 15.65 22.13 1.72
CA ASP A 494 14.73 21.03 2.03
C ASP A 494 15.21 20.26 3.27
N THR A 495 14.41 20.26 4.35
CA THR A 495 14.79 19.60 5.61
C THR A 495 14.63 18.08 5.59
N LEU A 496 13.87 17.52 4.63
CA LEU A 496 13.83 16.09 4.36
C LEU A 496 15.08 15.66 3.60
N LEU A 497 15.43 16.33 2.50
CA LEU A 497 16.64 16.03 1.72
C LEU A 497 17.89 16.20 2.59
N ALA A 498 17.96 17.27 3.40
CA ALA A 498 19.01 17.44 4.40
C ALA A 498 19.09 16.24 5.35
N SER A 499 17.96 15.75 5.86
CA SER A 499 17.96 14.57 6.74
C SER A 499 18.37 13.28 6.04
N GLN A 500 18.01 13.07 4.77
CA GLN A 500 18.42 11.92 3.96
C GLN A 500 19.93 11.92 3.65
N ILE A 501 20.50 13.12 3.48
CA ILE A 501 21.94 13.30 3.25
C ILE A 501 22.73 13.05 4.54
N ILE A 502 22.24 13.55 5.69
CA ILE A 502 22.85 13.31 7.01
C ILE A 502 22.79 11.83 7.42
N SER A 503 21.72 11.10 7.09
CA SER A 503 21.62 9.66 7.40
C SER A 503 22.58 8.79 6.61
N ALA A 504 23.19 9.34 5.55
CA ALA A 504 24.25 8.72 4.78
C ALA A 504 23.89 7.31 4.26
N GLY A 505 22.69 7.19 3.70
CA GLY A 505 22.21 5.95 3.09
C GLY A 505 21.64 4.91 4.07
N ASP A 506 21.39 5.28 5.34
CA ASP A 506 20.61 4.44 6.25
C ASP A 506 19.14 4.39 5.81
N THR A 507 18.70 3.21 5.35
CA THR A 507 17.34 2.98 4.87
C THR A 507 16.32 2.70 5.97
N ASP A 508 16.77 2.47 7.21
CA ASP A 508 15.89 2.24 8.36
C ASP A 508 15.47 3.58 9.03
N GLU A 509 16.18 4.68 8.75
CA GLU A 509 15.82 6.01 9.22
C GLU A 509 14.61 6.61 8.46
N ARG A 510 13.69 7.24 9.20
CA ARG A 510 12.57 8.01 8.65
C ARG A 510 12.95 9.47 8.51
N HIS A 511 12.50 10.11 7.43
CA HIS A 511 12.85 11.50 7.07
C HIS A 511 11.61 12.37 6.93
N GLY A 512 10.66 12.19 7.84
CA GLY A 512 9.39 12.91 7.85
C GLY A 512 9.24 13.83 9.07
N LEU A 513 8.30 14.79 9.04
CA LEU A 513 8.44 16.06 9.80
C LEU A 513 8.46 15.81 11.29
N GLU A 514 7.47 15.06 11.76
CA GLU A 514 7.40 14.49 13.10
C GLU A 514 8.68 13.73 13.52
N ALA A 515 9.21 12.85 12.67
CA ALA A 515 10.40 12.05 12.97
C ALA A 515 11.71 12.87 12.96
N VAL A 516 11.75 13.97 12.22
CA VAL A 516 12.90 14.87 12.13
C VAL A 516 12.82 15.94 13.24
N ALA A 517 11.66 16.54 13.50
CA ALA A 517 11.40 17.40 14.64
C ALA A 517 11.67 16.67 15.97
N SER A 518 11.18 15.45 16.13
CA SER A 518 11.46 14.62 17.30
C SER A 518 12.96 14.34 17.47
N ARG A 519 13.66 14.01 16.37
CA ARG A 519 15.11 13.69 16.42
C ARG A 519 16.02 14.89 16.68
N TYR A 520 15.72 16.05 16.09
CA TYR A 520 16.61 17.22 16.12
C TYR A 520 16.20 18.28 17.15
N LEU A 521 14.91 18.38 17.49
CA LEU A 521 14.36 19.36 18.45
C LEU A 521 13.79 18.70 19.71
N GLY A 522 13.47 17.41 19.69
CA GLY A 522 12.74 16.74 20.79
C GLY A 522 11.24 17.03 20.78
N GLU A 523 10.70 17.55 19.67
CA GLU A 523 9.33 18.07 19.59
C GLU A 523 8.41 17.14 18.79
N THR A 524 7.17 17.00 19.28
CA THR A 524 6.10 16.31 18.57
C THR A 524 5.35 17.30 17.68
N VAL A 525 5.25 16.99 16.39
CA VAL A 525 4.43 17.73 15.43
C VAL A 525 3.08 17.02 15.36
N ASP A 526 2.01 17.78 15.63
CA ASP A 526 0.64 17.28 15.56
C ASP A 526 0.16 17.31 14.11
N LYS A 527 -0.70 16.38 13.71
CA LYS A 527 -1.14 16.17 12.32
C LYS A 527 -2.65 15.94 12.19
N ALA A 528 -3.41 16.23 13.23
CA ALA A 528 -4.86 16.02 13.26
C ALA A 528 -5.58 16.66 12.05
N GLU A 529 -5.24 17.91 11.72
CA GLU A 529 -5.90 18.67 10.65
C GLU A 529 -5.31 18.44 9.26
N GLN A 530 -4.23 17.66 9.11
CA GLN A 530 -3.59 17.43 7.80
C GLN A 530 -4.48 16.63 6.82
N LEU A 531 -5.52 15.96 7.33
CA LEU A 531 -6.58 15.29 6.56
C LEU A 531 -7.92 16.03 6.57
N SER A 532 -7.97 17.24 7.13
CA SER A 532 -9.20 18.05 7.19
C SER A 532 -9.67 18.48 5.78
N ASP A 533 -10.93 18.88 5.66
CA ASP A 533 -11.42 19.48 4.42
C ASP A 533 -10.96 20.94 4.31
N TRP A 534 -9.92 21.15 3.51
CA TRP A 534 -9.38 22.47 3.18
C TRP A 534 -10.20 23.23 2.13
N SER A 535 -11.30 22.68 1.61
CA SER A 535 -12.06 23.31 0.52
C SER A 535 -13.06 24.37 0.98
N GLY A 536 -13.42 24.41 2.27
CA GLY A 536 -14.38 25.33 2.88
C GLY A 536 -13.76 26.55 3.59
N GLU A 537 -14.53 27.13 4.51
CA GLU A 537 -14.06 28.16 5.45
C GLU A 537 -13.12 27.56 6.50
N LEU A 538 -12.05 28.28 6.83
CA LEU A 538 -10.94 27.76 7.62
C LEU A 538 -11.24 27.79 9.12
N SER A 539 -11.03 26.65 9.78
CA SER A 539 -11.16 26.53 11.23
C SER A 539 -9.93 27.09 11.96
N ALA A 540 -10.08 27.50 13.22
CA ALA A 540 -8.95 27.90 14.05
C ALA A 540 -7.91 26.77 14.21
N ALA A 541 -8.36 25.51 14.29
CA ALA A 541 -7.48 24.35 14.37
C ALA A 541 -6.65 24.15 13.09
N GLN A 542 -7.27 24.32 11.92
CA GLN A 542 -6.57 24.29 10.62
C GLN A 542 -5.48 25.37 10.53
N LEU A 543 -5.77 26.59 11.00
CA LEU A 543 -4.80 27.68 11.03
C LEU A 543 -3.67 27.44 12.05
N GLU A 544 -3.98 26.92 13.24
CA GLU A 544 -2.97 26.55 14.25
C GLU A 544 -2.07 25.42 13.76
N TYR A 545 -2.65 24.41 13.11
CA TYR A 545 -1.93 23.29 12.52
C TYR A 545 -0.95 23.77 11.43
N ALA A 546 -1.47 24.51 10.45
CA ALA A 546 -0.70 25.18 9.41
C ALA A 546 0.45 26.04 9.99
N ALA A 547 0.18 26.81 11.05
CA ALA A 547 1.21 27.62 11.68
C ALA A 547 2.31 26.77 12.32
N ARG A 548 1.93 25.68 12.97
CA ARG A 548 2.84 24.80 13.71
C ARG A 548 3.81 24.07 12.79
N ASP A 549 3.34 23.50 11.67
CA ASP A 549 4.21 22.80 10.72
C ASP A 549 5.25 23.75 10.10
N ALA A 550 4.86 24.98 9.77
CA ALA A 550 5.81 26.01 9.32
C ALA A 550 6.82 26.42 10.43
N SER A 551 6.36 26.57 11.68
CA SER A 551 7.15 27.12 12.80
C SER A 551 8.42 26.34 13.16
N VAL A 552 8.43 25.02 12.96
CA VAL A 552 9.56 24.15 13.34
C VAL A 552 10.71 24.19 12.33
N LEU A 553 10.45 24.64 11.10
CA LEU A 553 11.35 24.52 9.95
C LEU A 553 12.64 25.36 10.07
N PRO A 554 12.62 26.63 10.55
CA PRO A 554 13.86 27.39 10.78
C PRO A 554 14.80 26.72 11.78
N ARG A 555 14.24 26.23 12.90
CA ARG A 555 14.99 25.57 13.99
C ARG A 555 15.54 24.20 13.55
N LEU A 556 14.79 23.47 12.74
CA LEU A 556 15.27 22.25 12.09
C LEU A 556 16.47 22.51 11.18
N ARG A 557 16.40 23.55 10.33
CA ARG A 557 17.50 23.92 9.45
C ARG A 557 18.78 24.26 10.21
N GLU A 558 18.71 24.95 11.34
CA GLU A 558 19.89 25.25 12.18
C GLU A 558 20.61 23.97 12.60
N LYS A 559 19.88 23.03 13.21
CA LYS A 559 20.42 21.74 13.68
C LYS A 559 20.93 20.86 12.54
N GLN A 560 20.26 20.89 11.39
CA GLN A 560 20.71 20.15 10.21
C GLN A 560 21.95 20.78 9.56
N ILE A 561 22.08 22.10 9.51
CA ILE A 561 23.28 22.77 8.99
C ILE A 561 24.50 22.52 9.88
N GLU A 562 24.35 22.46 11.20
CA GLU A 562 25.42 22.02 12.12
C GLU A 562 25.95 20.62 11.71
N LYS A 563 25.06 19.66 11.45
CA LYS A 563 25.43 18.30 11.01
C LYS A 563 25.99 18.24 9.58
N LEU A 564 25.38 18.95 8.63
CA LEU A 564 25.87 19.03 7.25
C LEU A 564 27.27 19.66 7.18
N LYS A 565 27.59 20.62 8.05
CA LYS A 565 28.95 21.16 8.21
C LYS A 565 29.89 20.11 8.80
N ALA A 566 29.51 19.48 9.91
CA ALA A 566 30.35 18.50 10.61
C ALA A 566 30.75 17.30 9.72
N ASP A 567 29.84 16.79 8.89
CA ASP A 567 30.09 15.67 7.98
C ASP A 567 30.63 16.09 6.59
N ALA A 568 30.87 17.39 6.37
CA ALA A 568 31.29 17.99 5.09
C ALA A 568 30.32 17.71 3.91
N LEU A 569 29.02 17.81 4.16
CA LEU A 569 27.94 17.47 3.23
C LEU A 569 27.28 18.69 2.55
N LEU A 570 27.70 19.92 2.84
CA LEU A 570 27.05 21.13 2.32
C LEU A 570 26.98 21.21 0.78
N LYS A 571 28.04 20.82 0.06
CA LYS A 571 28.04 20.82 -1.42
C LYS A 571 26.99 19.85 -1.99
N CYS A 572 26.92 18.65 -1.43
CA CYS A 572 25.90 17.65 -1.76
C CYS A 572 24.48 18.15 -1.42
N ALA A 573 24.28 18.76 -0.25
CA ALA A 573 22.98 19.33 0.13
C ALA A 573 22.53 20.46 -0.80
N GLN A 574 23.44 21.38 -1.15
CA GLN A 574 23.14 22.45 -2.11
C GLN A 574 22.73 21.89 -3.48
N LEU A 575 23.49 20.93 -4.02
CA LEU A 575 23.16 20.25 -5.28
C LEU A 575 21.76 19.62 -5.26
N GLU A 576 21.36 19.05 -4.12
CA GLU A 576 20.04 18.45 -3.95
C GLU A 576 18.93 19.51 -3.86
N PHE A 577 19.14 20.60 -3.10
CA PHE A 577 18.14 21.69 -3.04
C PHE A 577 17.97 22.39 -4.39
N GLU A 578 19.07 22.59 -5.12
CA GLU A 578 19.08 23.12 -6.49
C GLU A 578 18.32 22.21 -7.47
N CYS A 579 18.31 20.90 -7.26
CA CYS A 579 17.64 19.94 -8.15
C CYS A 579 16.11 19.86 -7.95
N VAL A 580 15.55 20.41 -6.86
CA VAL A 580 14.10 20.33 -6.57
C VAL A 580 13.25 20.99 -7.67
N LEU A 581 13.65 22.16 -8.18
CA LEU A 581 12.90 22.87 -9.24
C LEU A 581 12.91 22.14 -10.60
N PRO A 582 14.06 21.62 -11.11
CA PRO A 582 14.06 20.71 -12.26
C PRO A 582 13.13 19.51 -12.08
N VAL A 583 13.14 18.87 -10.91
CA VAL A 583 12.34 17.67 -10.64
C VAL A 583 10.85 17.99 -10.55
N ALA A 584 10.47 19.09 -9.89
CA ALA A 584 9.09 19.59 -9.87
C ALA A 584 8.58 19.90 -11.29
N SER A 585 9.44 20.49 -12.13
CA SER A 585 9.11 20.85 -13.52
C SER A 585 8.99 19.63 -14.43
N LEU A 586 9.85 18.64 -14.24
CA LEU A 586 9.79 17.32 -14.88
C LEU A 586 8.46 16.62 -14.58
N GLU A 587 8.05 16.59 -13.30
CA GLU A 587 6.79 15.97 -12.89
C GLU A 587 5.57 16.71 -13.42
N LEU A 588 5.57 18.05 -13.40
CA LEU A 588 4.48 18.84 -13.99
C LEU A 588 4.40 18.65 -15.51
N SER A 589 5.54 18.54 -16.21
CA SER A 589 5.54 18.33 -17.65
C SER A 589 5.00 16.94 -18.02
N GLY A 590 5.46 15.90 -17.32
CA GLY A 590 5.13 14.51 -17.61
C GLY A 590 5.57 14.07 -19.02
N ILE A 591 5.32 12.81 -19.37
CA ILE A 591 5.60 12.26 -20.70
C ILE A 591 4.33 11.77 -21.39
N TYR A 592 4.19 12.04 -22.69
CA TYR A 592 3.08 11.54 -23.49
C TYR A 592 3.28 10.07 -23.89
N LEU A 593 2.22 9.28 -23.76
CA LEU A 593 2.16 7.87 -24.19
C LEU A 593 1.00 7.67 -25.16
N ASP A 594 1.32 7.22 -26.37
CA ASP A 594 0.35 6.84 -27.39
C ASP A 594 -0.38 5.56 -26.97
N LYS A 595 -1.70 5.70 -26.74
CA LYS A 595 -2.57 4.62 -26.25
C LYS A 595 -2.82 3.54 -27.30
N GLU A 596 -2.77 3.89 -28.58
CA GLU A 596 -3.09 2.97 -29.68
C GLU A 596 -1.86 2.12 -30.00
N LEU A 597 -0.70 2.76 -30.20
CA LEU A 597 0.58 2.07 -30.40
C LEU A 597 0.95 1.16 -29.22
N TRP A 598 0.60 1.55 -27.98
CA TRP A 598 0.80 0.69 -26.81
C TRP A 598 -0.07 -0.57 -26.87
N ARG A 599 -1.37 -0.44 -27.20
CA ARG A 599 -2.27 -1.59 -27.34
C ARG A 599 -1.89 -2.51 -28.49
N GLU A 600 -1.44 -1.96 -29.62
CA GLU A 600 -0.88 -2.74 -30.71
C GLU A 600 0.31 -3.59 -30.24
N GLN A 601 1.23 -3.01 -29.46
CA GLN A 601 2.33 -3.79 -28.91
C GLN A 601 1.88 -4.83 -27.89
N LEU A 602 0.95 -4.50 -27.00
CA LEU A 602 0.40 -5.51 -26.08
C LEU A 602 -0.21 -6.69 -26.84
N ALA A 603 -0.90 -6.45 -27.96
CA ALA A 603 -1.44 -7.53 -28.81
C ALA A 603 -0.33 -8.38 -29.46
N VAL A 604 0.75 -7.77 -29.95
CA VAL A 604 1.92 -8.48 -30.51
C VAL A 604 2.62 -9.32 -29.45
N VAL A 605 2.86 -8.74 -28.26
CA VAL A 605 3.55 -9.37 -27.14
C VAL A 605 2.70 -10.51 -26.54
N GLU A 606 1.38 -10.33 -26.43
CA GLU A 606 0.46 -11.38 -25.97
C GLU A 606 0.35 -12.53 -26.97
N LYS A 607 0.27 -12.25 -28.28
CA LYS A 607 0.34 -13.29 -29.32
C LYS A 607 1.64 -14.08 -29.23
N LYS A 608 2.78 -13.41 -28.98
CA LYS A 608 4.07 -14.06 -28.74
C LYS A 608 4.07 -14.88 -27.44
N ARG A 609 3.43 -14.39 -26.37
CA ARG A 609 3.27 -15.13 -25.10
C ARG A 609 2.54 -16.45 -25.32
N ILE A 610 1.42 -16.41 -26.04
CA ILE A 610 0.58 -17.58 -26.33
C ILE A 610 1.38 -18.61 -27.12
N GLY A 611 2.02 -18.23 -28.23
CA GLY A 611 2.82 -19.17 -29.03
C GLY A 611 4.03 -19.76 -28.29
N LEU A 612 4.67 -19.00 -27.40
CA LEU A 612 5.73 -19.53 -26.52
C LEU A 612 5.17 -20.47 -25.44
N ALA A 613 3.97 -20.20 -24.93
CA ALA A 613 3.30 -21.08 -23.97
C ALA A 613 2.89 -22.41 -24.62
N GLU A 614 2.35 -22.38 -25.84
CA GLU A 614 2.01 -23.57 -26.63
C GLU A 614 3.24 -24.43 -26.88
N GLN A 615 4.35 -23.84 -27.37
CA GLN A 615 5.63 -24.56 -27.53
C GLN A 615 6.15 -25.17 -26.22
N LEU A 616 5.97 -24.48 -25.09
CA LEU A 616 6.34 -25.01 -23.78
C LEU A 616 5.43 -26.17 -23.35
N GLN A 617 4.12 -26.11 -23.61
CA GLN A 617 3.25 -27.26 -23.35
C GLN A 617 3.62 -28.45 -24.23
N ASP A 618 3.86 -28.25 -25.54
CA ASP A 618 4.30 -29.30 -26.46
C ASP A 618 5.55 -30.04 -25.96
N MET A 619 6.49 -29.31 -25.34
CA MET A 619 7.72 -29.89 -24.78
C MET A 619 7.56 -30.48 -23.37
N LEU A 620 6.64 -29.97 -22.54
CA LEU A 620 6.58 -30.25 -21.10
C LEU A 620 5.36 -31.07 -20.64
N ALA A 621 4.30 -31.17 -21.45
CA ALA A 621 3.11 -31.94 -21.16
C ALA A 621 3.40 -33.45 -20.96
N GLU A 622 2.49 -34.14 -20.29
CA GLU A 622 2.56 -35.61 -20.15
C GLU A 622 1.63 -36.29 -21.16
N GLU A 623 2.15 -37.33 -21.83
CA GLU A 623 1.32 -38.28 -22.58
C GLU A 623 0.58 -39.19 -21.59
N SER A 624 -0.75 -39.06 -21.53
CA SER A 624 -1.60 -39.97 -20.78
C SER A 624 -2.12 -41.08 -21.68
N MET A 625 -1.84 -42.32 -21.28
CA MET A 625 -2.43 -43.55 -21.84
C MET A 625 -3.93 -43.72 -21.51
N GLN A 626 -4.51 -42.82 -20.71
CA GLN A 626 -5.96 -42.74 -20.52
C GLN A 626 -6.56 -41.84 -21.61
N GLY A 627 -6.93 -42.48 -22.71
CA GLY A 627 -7.46 -41.80 -23.90
C GLY A 627 -8.70 -40.96 -23.61
N SER A 628 -8.87 -39.89 -24.39
CA SER A 628 -10.10 -39.09 -24.33
C SER A 628 -11.31 -39.91 -24.78
N LEU A 629 -12.50 -39.46 -24.41
CA LEU A 629 -13.79 -40.06 -24.82
C LEU A 629 -14.01 -40.14 -26.35
N PHE A 630 -13.11 -39.56 -27.15
CA PHE A 630 -13.15 -39.52 -28.62
C PHE A 630 -11.91 -40.15 -29.30
N GLY A 631 -11.03 -40.83 -28.56
CA GLY A 631 -9.96 -41.64 -29.14
C GLY A 631 -8.73 -40.84 -29.61
N GLY A 632 -7.81 -40.57 -28.69
CA GLY A 632 -6.49 -40.02 -28.97
C GLY A 632 -5.66 -39.93 -27.66
N PRO A 633 -4.32 -39.81 -27.75
CA PRO A 633 -3.48 -39.64 -26.57
C PRO A 633 -3.85 -38.32 -25.86
N SER A 634 -4.27 -38.42 -24.60
CA SER A 634 -4.63 -37.25 -23.81
C SER A 634 -3.36 -36.55 -23.33
N ARG A 635 -3.11 -35.31 -23.78
CA ARG A 635 -2.07 -34.47 -23.21
C ARG A 635 -2.54 -33.89 -21.87
N VAL A 636 -1.68 -33.94 -20.86
CA VAL A 636 -1.90 -33.24 -19.59
C VAL A 636 -0.96 -32.03 -19.55
N ASP A 637 -1.54 -30.85 -19.76
CA ASP A 637 -0.84 -29.56 -19.68
C ASP A 637 -0.33 -29.29 -18.27
N ILE A 638 0.82 -28.62 -18.18
CA ILE A 638 1.39 -28.19 -16.90
C ILE A 638 1.15 -26.70 -16.65
N ASN A 639 1.08 -26.29 -15.38
CA ASN A 639 1.14 -24.88 -15.05
C ASN A 639 2.61 -24.40 -15.14
N ILE A 640 2.94 -23.74 -16.26
CA ILE A 640 4.29 -23.20 -16.57
C ILE A 640 4.76 -22.20 -15.50
N ASP A 641 3.84 -21.46 -14.87
CA ASP A 641 4.14 -20.51 -13.79
C ASP A 641 4.33 -21.21 -12.42
N SER A 642 3.96 -22.49 -12.29
CA SER A 642 4.18 -23.29 -11.08
C SER A 642 5.62 -23.81 -11.01
N HIS A 643 6.44 -23.18 -10.16
CA HIS A 643 7.83 -23.58 -9.93
C HIS A 643 7.99 -25.09 -9.62
N VAL A 644 7.06 -25.70 -8.90
CA VAL A 644 7.13 -27.14 -8.54
C VAL A 644 6.88 -28.03 -9.75
N GLN A 645 5.85 -27.76 -10.56
CA GLN A 645 5.54 -28.57 -11.74
C GLN A 645 6.62 -28.41 -12.80
N LEU A 646 7.04 -27.17 -13.06
CA LEU A 646 8.10 -26.86 -14.01
C LEU A 646 9.45 -27.52 -13.65
N THR A 647 9.82 -27.55 -12.36
CA THR A 647 11.05 -28.23 -11.93
C THR A 647 10.97 -29.75 -12.13
N LYS A 648 9.78 -30.35 -11.95
CA LYS A 648 9.57 -31.78 -12.23
C LYS A 648 9.66 -32.07 -13.73
N ALA A 649 8.96 -31.31 -14.57
CA ALA A 649 8.93 -31.51 -16.01
C ALA A 649 10.32 -31.33 -16.65
N LEU A 650 11.07 -30.28 -16.27
CA LEU A 650 12.45 -30.09 -16.74
C LEU A 650 13.37 -31.24 -16.30
N LYS A 651 13.26 -31.73 -15.06
CA LYS A 651 14.04 -32.91 -14.61
C LYS A 651 13.64 -34.19 -15.34
N ARG A 652 12.37 -34.36 -15.74
CA ARG A 652 11.89 -35.48 -16.57
C ARG A 652 12.54 -35.46 -17.96
N LEU A 653 12.74 -34.27 -18.54
CA LEU A 653 13.47 -34.06 -19.79
C LEU A 653 15.01 -34.16 -19.65
N GLY A 654 15.53 -34.66 -18.51
CA GLY A 654 16.96 -34.81 -18.29
C GLY A 654 17.73 -33.50 -18.02
N VAL A 655 17.04 -32.35 -17.94
CA VAL A 655 17.69 -31.07 -17.66
C VAL A 655 18.23 -31.06 -16.21
N PRO A 656 19.52 -30.75 -15.97
CA PRO A 656 20.14 -30.73 -14.65
C PRO A 656 19.74 -29.46 -13.87
N VAL A 657 18.45 -29.32 -13.56
CA VAL A 657 17.91 -28.15 -12.87
C VAL A 657 18.38 -28.11 -11.40
N PRO A 658 19.08 -27.04 -10.96
CA PRO A 658 19.45 -26.86 -9.56
C PRO A 658 18.23 -26.67 -8.64
N ASP A 659 18.44 -26.49 -7.33
CA ASP A 659 17.37 -26.30 -6.31
C ASP A 659 16.41 -25.09 -6.54
N SER A 660 16.55 -24.35 -7.63
CA SER A 660 15.65 -23.23 -7.98
C SER A 660 15.70 -22.91 -9.48
N THR A 661 14.54 -22.76 -10.13
CA THR A 661 14.43 -22.29 -11.53
C THR A 661 14.57 -20.76 -11.63
N ARG A 662 15.51 -20.13 -10.93
CA ARG A 662 15.76 -18.68 -11.09
C ARG A 662 16.46 -18.44 -12.41
N ASN A 663 16.09 -17.38 -13.15
CA ASN A 663 16.60 -17.15 -14.51
C ASN A 663 18.13 -17.24 -14.60
N TRP A 664 18.88 -16.63 -13.68
CA TRP A 664 20.36 -16.69 -13.64
C TRP A 664 20.95 -18.10 -13.45
N LYS A 665 20.21 -19.06 -12.86
CA LYS A 665 20.63 -20.47 -12.75
C LYS A 665 20.29 -21.27 -14.01
N LEU A 666 19.28 -20.83 -14.77
CA LEU A 666 18.85 -21.45 -16.01
C LEU A 666 19.60 -20.89 -17.23
N GLN A 667 20.10 -19.66 -17.14
CA GLN A 667 20.82 -18.97 -18.21
C GLN A 667 21.94 -19.82 -18.85
N PRO A 668 22.81 -20.53 -18.09
CA PRO A 668 23.88 -21.33 -18.69
C PRO A 668 23.34 -22.57 -19.44
N LEU A 669 22.20 -23.11 -19.01
CA LEU A 669 21.57 -24.29 -19.60
C LEU A 669 20.80 -23.97 -20.90
N ALA A 670 20.60 -22.69 -21.21
CA ALA A 670 19.84 -22.27 -22.39
C ALA A 670 20.56 -22.53 -23.74
N ALA A 671 21.86 -22.81 -23.71
CA ALA A 671 22.64 -23.19 -24.89
C ALA A 671 22.54 -24.69 -25.22
N GLU A 672 22.25 -25.53 -24.21
CA GLU A 672 22.19 -26.99 -24.32
C GLU A 672 20.74 -27.51 -24.39
N TYR A 673 19.80 -26.80 -23.76
CA TYR A 673 18.40 -27.23 -23.65
C TYR A 673 17.43 -26.16 -24.19
N ASP A 674 16.88 -26.40 -25.38
CA ASP A 674 15.92 -25.48 -26.04
C ASP A 674 14.70 -25.15 -25.17
N VAL A 675 14.19 -26.11 -24.40
CA VAL A 675 13.08 -25.90 -23.46
C VAL A 675 13.41 -24.84 -22.39
N VAL A 676 14.68 -24.70 -22.02
CA VAL A 676 15.15 -23.66 -21.09
C VAL A 676 15.25 -22.31 -21.78
N ARG A 677 15.72 -22.27 -23.03
CA ARG A 677 15.75 -21.05 -23.87
C ARG A 677 14.35 -20.46 -24.04
N ILE A 678 13.39 -21.27 -24.49
CA ILE A 678 12.00 -20.87 -24.70
C ILE A 678 11.34 -20.44 -23.38
N LEU A 679 11.62 -21.14 -22.27
CA LEU A 679 11.13 -20.77 -20.94
C LEU A 679 11.64 -19.40 -20.45
N LEU A 680 12.91 -19.09 -20.70
CA LEU A 680 13.48 -17.78 -20.36
C LEU A 680 12.87 -16.66 -21.21
N GLU A 681 12.58 -16.94 -22.48
CA GLU A 681 11.88 -16.01 -23.38
C GLU A 681 10.43 -15.78 -22.94
N TYR A 682 9.66 -16.84 -22.70
CA TYR A 682 8.29 -16.77 -22.16
C TYR A 682 8.22 -15.92 -20.89
N ARG A 683 9.14 -16.15 -19.94
CA ARG A 683 9.18 -15.36 -18.69
C ARG A 683 9.54 -13.90 -18.89
N THR A 684 10.32 -13.59 -19.91
CA THR A 684 10.67 -12.20 -20.25
C THR A 684 9.43 -11.47 -20.80
N VAL A 685 8.71 -12.12 -21.71
CA VAL A 685 7.43 -11.65 -22.27
C VAL A 685 6.36 -11.51 -21.17
N GLN A 686 6.15 -12.54 -20.34
CA GLN A 686 5.19 -12.55 -19.23
C GLN A 686 5.50 -11.47 -18.18
N LYS A 687 6.79 -11.22 -17.89
CA LYS A 687 7.18 -10.10 -17.01
C LYS A 687 6.84 -8.74 -17.64
N ALA A 688 7.07 -8.57 -18.94
CA ALA A 688 6.75 -7.32 -19.63
C ALA A 688 5.24 -7.03 -19.57
N LEU A 689 4.38 -8.02 -19.85
CA LEU A 689 2.93 -7.88 -19.77
C LEU A 689 2.40 -7.64 -18.35
N THR A 690 2.98 -8.29 -17.34
CA THR A 690 2.56 -8.09 -15.94
C THR A 690 3.05 -6.78 -15.32
N SER A 691 4.19 -6.25 -15.78
CA SER A 691 4.77 -4.99 -15.28
C SER A 691 4.31 -3.77 -16.08
N TYR A 692 4.08 -3.94 -17.38
CA TYR A 692 3.81 -2.89 -18.38
C TYR A 692 2.64 -3.26 -19.32
N GLY A 693 1.64 -3.96 -18.79
CA GLY A 693 0.39 -4.27 -19.49
C GLY A 693 -0.53 -3.04 -19.65
N GLU A 694 -1.84 -3.27 -19.82
CA GLU A 694 -2.83 -2.19 -19.91
C GLU A 694 -2.84 -1.27 -18.67
N ASN A 695 -2.36 -1.73 -17.51
CA ASN A 695 -2.36 -0.95 -16.27
C ASN A 695 -1.71 0.43 -16.41
N ILE A 696 -0.66 0.57 -17.23
CA ILE A 696 0.02 1.87 -17.43
C ILE A 696 -0.88 2.91 -18.14
N LEU A 697 -1.88 2.47 -18.90
CA LEU A 697 -2.82 3.36 -19.59
C LEU A 697 -3.77 4.06 -18.60
N ASN A 698 -3.97 3.49 -17.42
CA ASN A 698 -4.73 4.10 -16.32
C ASN A 698 -3.93 5.20 -15.59
N GLU A 699 -2.61 5.24 -15.77
CA GLU A 699 -1.71 6.24 -15.18
C GLU A 699 -1.60 7.51 -16.06
N ILE A 700 -2.27 7.53 -17.22
CA ILE A 700 -2.39 8.71 -18.08
C ILE A 700 -3.43 9.64 -17.46
N SER A 701 -3.00 10.85 -17.05
CA SER A 701 -3.89 11.84 -16.46
C SER A 701 -4.99 12.27 -17.45
N PRO A 702 -6.26 12.30 -17.03
CA PRO A 702 -7.36 12.74 -17.89
C PRO A 702 -7.35 14.25 -18.16
N VAL A 703 -6.62 15.04 -17.37
CA VAL A 703 -6.55 16.50 -17.50
C VAL A 703 -5.51 16.91 -18.55
N THR A 704 -4.32 16.29 -18.52
CA THR A 704 -3.19 16.65 -19.38
C THR A 704 -3.00 15.71 -20.57
N GLY A 705 -3.58 14.50 -20.53
CA GLY A 705 -3.31 13.44 -21.49
C GLY A 705 -1.91 12.81 -21.37
N ARG A 706 -1.17 13.08 -20.28
CA ARG A 706 0.23 12.67 -20.07
C ARG A 706 0.40 11.85 -18.78
N ILE A 707 1.51 11.12 -18.68
CA ILE A 707 1.90 10.37 -17.48
C ILE A 707 2.81 11.25 -16.62
N HIS A 708 2.42 11.45 -15.36
CA HIS A 708 3.13 12.29 -14.38
C HIS A 708 3.71 11.43 -13.25
N ALA A 709 4.85 10.78 -13.52
CA ALA A 709 5.46 9.84 -12.59
C ALA A 709 6.13 10.53 -11.37
N ASP A 710 6.09 9.89 -10.19
CA ASP A 710 6.74 10.37 -8.95
C ASP A 710 8.24 10.02 -8.95
N PHE A 711 9.07 11.05 -9.13
CA PHE A 711 10.53 10.98 -9.01
C PHE A 711 10.97 11.28 -7.57
N ARG A 712 11.51 10.26 -6.91
CA ARG A 712 12.18 10.40 -5.60
C ARG A 712 13.64 10.71 -5.83
N GLN A 713 14.03 11.94 -5.51
CA GLN A 713 15.35 12.49 -5.79
C GLN A 713 16.49 11.72 -5.10
N ILE A 714 16.29 11.29 -3.85
CA ILE A 714 17.16 10.33 -3.15
C ILE A 714 16.35 9.04 -2.96
N GLY A 715 16.21 8.29 -4.05
CA GLY A 715 15.48 7.02 -4.11
C GLY A 715 16.31 5.80 -3.70
N ALA A 716 17.64 5.90 -3.76
CA ALA A 716 18.59 4.86 -3.38
C ALA A 716 19.73 5.41 -2.49
N PRO A 717 20.40 4.58 -1.66
CA PRO A 717 21.51 5.00 -0.81
C PRO A 717 22.70 5.65 -1.55
N THR A 718 22.84 5.42 -2.86
CA THR A 718 23.85 6.07 -3.70
C THR A 718 23.50 7.51 -4.08
N GLY A 719 22.31 8.00 -3.74
CA GLY A 719 21.80 9.30 -4.20
C GLY A 719 21.11 9.26 -5.56
N ARG A 720 20.90 8.09 -6.17
CA ARG A 720 20.16 7.94 -7.43
C ARG A 720 18.66 8.22 -7.25
N PHE A 721 18.06 8.75 -8.32
CA PHE A 721 16.62 8.82 -8.48
C PHE A 721 15.98 7.42 -8.40
N SER A 722 14.74 7.35 -7.94
CA SER A 722 13.83 6.25 -8.22
C SER A 722 12.46 6.78 -8.65
N CYS A 723 11.78 6.04 -9.52
CA CYS A 723 10.51 6.45 -10.12
C CYS A 723 9.38 5.52 -9.71
N ASN A 724 8.20 6.06 -9.39
CA ASN A 724 6.98 5.29 -9.08
C ASN A 724 5.75 5.93 -9.74
N ASN A 725 4.62 5.21 -9.75
CA ASN A 725 3.30 5.71 -10.19
C ASN A 725 3.28 6.42 -11.57
N PRO A 726 3.72 5.77 -12.67
CA PRO A 726 4.34 4.45 -12.79
C PRO A 726 5.88 4.53 -12.82
N ASN A 727 6.58 3.40 -12.71
CA ASN A 727 8.04 3.37 -12.79
C ASN A 727 8.53 3.43 -14.25
N ILE A 728 8.55 4.63 -14.84
CA ILE A 728 8.98 4.82 -16.23
C ILE A 728 10.46 4.55 -16.48
N GLN A 729 11.31 4.56 -15.43
CA GLN A 729 12.72 4.18 -15.51
C GLN A 729 12.95 2.69 -15.78
N GLN A 730 11.95 1.83 -15.54
CA GLN A 730 12.06 0.39 -15.75
C GLN A 730 11.31 -0.11 -17.00
N VAL A 731 10.78 0.80 -17.83
CA VAL A 731 10.21 0.48 -19.15
C VAL A 731 11.27 -0.24 -20.00
N PRO A 732 10.92 -1.32 -20.73
CA PRO A 732 11.87 -2.05 -21.55
C PRO A 732 12.62 -1.15 -22.54
N HIS A 733 13.93 -1.38 -22.70
CA HIS A 733 14.76 -0.66 -23.68
C HIS A 733 14.46 -1.02 -25.14
N SER A 734 13.54 -1.96 -25.40
CA SER A 734 13.11 -2.33 -26.75
C SER A 734 12.43 -1.16 -27.45
N ILE A 735 12.82 -0.94 -28.70
CA ILE A 735 12.26 0.08 -29.59
C ILE A 735 10.73 -0.03 -29.70
N GLU A 736 10.21 -1.27 -29.65
CA GLU A 736 8.79 -1.59 -29.64
C GLU A 736 8.00 -0.86 -28.55
N TYR A 737 8.54 -0.79 -27.33
CA TYR A 737 7.89 -0.13 -26.19
C TYR A 737 8.22 1.36 -26.14
N ARG A 738 9.48 1.73 -26.40
CA ARG A 738 9.93 3.12 -26.34
C ARG A 738 9.29 3.99 -27.43
N ARG A 739 9.03 3.46 -28.63
CA ARG A 739 8.36 4.18 -29.74
C ARG A 739 6.93 4.67 -29.42
N CYS A 740 6.29 4.09 -28.41
CA CYS A 740 4.94 4.48 -27.98
C CYS A 740 4.96 5.77 -27.15
N PHE A 741 6.09 6.10 -26.53
CA PHE A 741 6.30 7.42 -25.93
C PHE A 741 6.70 8.38 -27.05
N ARG A 742 5.86 9.37 -27.32
CA ARG A 742 5.98 10.26 -28.50
C ARG A 742 5.96 11.72 -28.12
N ALA A 743 6.63 12.54 -28.92
CA ALA A 743 6.40 13.96 -28.87
C ALA A 743 5.01 14.28 -29.47
N PRO A 744 4.24 15.23 -28.88
CA PRO A 744 3.01 15.73 -29.48
C PRO A 744 3.23 16.34 -30.86
N GLN A 745 2.16 16.46 -31.65
CA GLN A 745 2.23 17.08 -32.98
C GLN A 745 2.82 18.50 -32.92
N GLY A 746 3.79 18.78 -33.79
CA GLY A 746 4.53 20.06 -33.83
C GLY A 746 5.77 20.10 -32.92
N ARG A 747 5.96 19.10 -32.05
CA ARG A 747 7.09 18.97 -31.13
C ARG A 747 7.94 17.75 -31.47
N LYS A 748 9.17 17.71 -30.95
CA LYS A 748 10.08 16.55 -31.00
C LYS A 748 10.67 16.27 -29.63
N PHE A 749 11.19 15.07 -29.45
CA PHE A 749 12.07 14.75 -28.34
C PHE A 749 13.53 15.01 -28.73
N ILE A 750 14.30 15.45 -27.74
CA ILE A 750 15.75 15.57 -27.73
C ILE A 750 16.21 14.61 -26.64
N ILE A 751 16.80 13.49 -27.04
CA ILE A 751 17.21 12.40 -26.16
C ILE A 751 18.72 12.50 -26.02
N SER A 752 19.21 12.86 -24.83
CA SER A 752 20.64 13.06 -24.57
C SER A 752 21.11 12.16 -23.44
N ASP A 753 22.23 11.47 -23.65
CA ASP A 753 22.74 10.45 -22.74
C ASP A 753 24.25 10.53 -22.66
N TYR A 754 24.82 10.32 -21.47
CA TYR A 754 26.26 10.40 -21.33
C TYR A 754 26.96 9.18 -21.93
N SER A 755 27.95 9.40 -22.78
CA SER A 755 28.79 8.33 -23.33
C SER A 755 29.65 7.68 -22.24
N GLN A 756 29.07 6.71 -21.53
CA GLN A 756 29.73 5.85 -20.54
C GLN A 756 30.28 6.60 -19.30
N ILE A 757 29.49 7.50 -18.69
CA ILE A 757 29.94 8.38 -17.59
C ILE A 757 30.57 7.62 -16.42
N GLU A 758 30.05 6.45 -16.03
CA GLU A 758 30.61 5.65 -14.94
C GLU A 758 32.06 5.20 -15.20
N LEU A 759 32.40 4.88 -16.46
CA LEU A 759 33.77 4.51 -16.85
C LEU A 759 34.69 5.75 -16.89
N ARG A 760 34.17 6.93 -17.23
CA ARG A 760 34.90 8.21 -17.20
C ARG A 760 35.19 8.67 -15.77
N ILE A 761 34.21 8.54 -14.85
CA ILE A 761 34.40 8.76 -13.41
C ILE A 761 35.46 7.80 -12.86
N LEU A 762 35.43 6.52 -13.26
CA LEU A 762 36.44 5.56 -12.84
C LEU A 762 37.83 5.90 -13.40
N ALA A 763 37.95 6.34 -14.66
CA ALA A 763 39.20 6.83 -15.23
C ALA A 763 39.76 8.03 -14.42
N ASP A 764 38.89 8.98 -14.08
CA ASP A 764 39.26 10.15 -13.29
C ASP A 764 39.74 9.79 -11.88
N PHE A 765 38.97 8.98 -11.15
CA PHE A 765 39.30 8.58 -9.78
C PHE A 765 40.56 7.71 -9.69
N THR A 766 40.76 6.83 -10.65
CA THR A 766 41.93 5.92 -10.68
C THR A 766 43.18 6.60 -11.21
N GLY A 767 43.03 7.55 -12.15
CA GLY A 767 44.14 8.08 -12.92
C GLY A 767 44.84 7.03 -13.79
N ASP A 768 44.18 5.89 -14.09
CA ASP A 768 44.81 4.81 -14.85
C ASP A 768 45.09 5.26 -16.29
N GLN A 769 46.37 5.40 -16.62
CA GLN A 769 46.80 6.00 -17.88
C GLN A 769 46.22 5.28 -19.11
N GLY A 770 46.04 3.95 -19.04
CA GLY A 770 45.43 3.19 -20.13
C GLY A 770 43.95 3.51 -20.36
N PHE A 771 43.22 3.88 -19.31
CA PHE A 771 41.85 4.39 -19.40
C PHE A 771 41.83 5.85 -19.90
N VAL A 772 42.72 6.68 -19.36
CA VAL A 772 42.83 8.11 -19.70
C VAL A 772 43.19 8.29 -21.17
N ASP A 773 44.22 7.59 -21.67
CA ASP A 773 44.64 7.65 -23.07
C ASP A 773 43.57 7.12 -24.04
N ALA A 774 42.87 6.04 -23.67
CA ALA A 774 41.78 5.50 -24.47
C ALA A 774 40.62 6.51 -24.64
N PHE A 775 40.24 7.23 -23.59
CA PHE A 775 39.22 8.28 -23.69
C PHE A 775 39.73 9.56 -24.39
N ASN A 776 40.98 9.97 -24.16
CA ASN A 776 41.57 11.18 -24.75
C ASN A 776 41.85 11.03 -26.25
N SER A 777 42.20 9.83 -26.71
CA SER A 777 42.39 9.52 -28.14
C SER A 777 41.08 9.35 -28.92
N GLY A 778 39.93 9.38 -28.25
CA GLY A 778 38.63 9.07 -28.86
C GLY A 778 38.45 7.59 -29.23
N ALA A 779 39.35 6.70 -28.79
CA ALA A 779 39.29 5.28 -29.08
C ALA A 779 38.10 4.61 -28.35
N ASP A 780 37.50 3.61 -28.99
CA ASP A 780 36.47 2.79 -28.34
C ASP A 780 37.12 1.93 -27.25
N LEU A 781 36.96 2.33 -25.99
CA LEU A 781 37.51 1.64 -24.82
C LEU A 781 37.14 0.14 -24.78
N HIS A 782 35.97 -0.25 -25.29
CA HIS A 782 35.60 -1.66 -25.35
C HIS A 782 36.39 -2.40 -26.43
N LYS A 783 36.71 -1.76 -27.57
CA LYS A 783 37.66 -2.33 -28.54
C LYS A 783 39.08 -2.38 -28.00
N VAL A 784 39.55 -1.35 -27.27
CA VAL A 784 40.88 -1.35 -26.63
C VAL A 784 41.00 -2.51 -25.64
N THR A 785 40.02 -2.68 -24.74
CA THR A 785 40.00 -3.82 -23.82
C THR A 785 39.90 -5.16 -24.58
N ALA A 786 39.08 -5.25 -25.64
CA ALA A 786 38.96 -6.48 -26.43
C ALA A 786 40.28 -6.87 -27.12
N ALA A 787 40.95 -5.92 -27.78
CA ALA A 787 42.25 -6.09 -28.41
C ALA A 787 43.28 -6.66 -27.43
N GLN A 788 43.33 -6.12 -26.21
CA GLN A 788 44.22 -6.57 -25.14
C GLN A 788 43.84 -7.95 -24.56
N VAL A 789 42.54 -8.20 -24.30
CA VAL A 789 42.06 -9.46 -23.70
C VAL A 789 42.16 -10.64 -24.67
N PHE A 790 41.90 -10.42 -25.96
CA PHE A 790 41.97 -11.43 -27.00
C PHE A 790 43.31 -11.45 -27.76
N ASN A 791 44.25 -10.56 -27.42
CA ASN A 791 45.56 -10.40 -28.07
C ASN A 791 45.44 -10.27 -29.60
N THR A 792 44.60 -9.34 -30.04
CA THR A 792 44.31 -9.02 -31.45
C THR A 792 44.50 -7.53 -31.73
N SER A 793 44.62 -7.13 -32.99
CA SER A 793 44.68 -5.71 -33.36
C SER A 793 43.31 -5.02 -33.22
N LEU A 794 43.27 -3.70 -33.04
CA LEU A 794 42.05 -2.92 -32.86
C LEU A 794 41.08 -3.04 -34.05
N GLU A 795 41.65 -3.14 -35.24
CA GLU A 795 40.98 -3.28 -36.54
C GLU A 795 40.34 -4.67 -36.70
N GLN A 796 40.93 -5.68 -36.06
CA GLN A 796 40.47 -7.08 -36.09
C GLN A 796 39.52 -7.44 -34.95
N VAL A 797 39.20 -6.50 -34.04
CA VAL A 797 38.22 -6.73 -32.96
C VAL A 797 36.83 -6.97 -33.55
N THR A 798 36.29 -8.18 -33.36
CA THR A 798 34.94 -8.52 -33.80
C THR A 798 33.88 -7.87 -32.92
N LYS A 799 32.64 -7.78 -33.41
CA LYS A 799 31.50 -7.27 -32.63
C LYS A 799 31.31 -8.06 -31.32
N ASP A 800 31.42 -9.39 -31.38
CA ASP A 800 31.25 -10.25 -30.20
C ASP A 800 32.38 -10.05 -29.18
N GLN A 801 33.62 -9.87 -29.63
CA GLN A 801 34.76 -9.55 -28.75
C GLN A 801 34.57 -8.18 -28.07
N ARG A 802 34.07 -7.18 -28.81
CA ARG A 802 33.72 -5.86 -28.27
C ARG A 802 32.58 -5.97 -27.25
N ASP A 803 31.51 -6.70 -27.53
CA ASP A 803 30.36 -6.86 -26.64
C ASP A 803 30.68 -7.75 -25.42
N PHE A 804 31.67 -8.63 -25.52
CA PHE A 804 32.31 -9.30 -24.38
C PHE A 804 33.10 -8.30 -23.52
N ALA A 805 33.96 -7.49 -24.12
CA ALA A 805 34.75 -6.48 -23.41
C ALA A 805 33.88 -5.39 -22.76
N LYS A 806 32.75 -5.02 -23.39
CA LYS A 806 31.72 -4.17 -22.79
C LYS A 806 31.17 -4.79 -21.50
N ARG A 807 30.76 -6.06 -21.55
CA ARG A 807 30.30 -6.83 -20.37
C ARG A 807 31.38 -6.95 -19.29
N LEU A 808 32.66 -7.08 -19.67
CA LEU A 808 33.80 -7.08 -18.75
C LEU A 808 33.97 -5.72 -18.05
N ASN A 809 34.07 -4.61 -18.81
CA ASN A 809 34.29 -3.27 -18.26
C ASN A 809 33.21 -2.89 -17.24
N PHE A 810 31.92 -3.03 -17.61
CA PHE A 810 30.82 -2.79 -16.68
C PHE A 810 30.80 -3.79 -15.51
N GLY A 811 31.13 -5.07 -15.74
CA GLY A 811 31.27 -6.05 -14.67
C GLY A 811 32.31 -5.65 -13.62
N VAL A 812 33.49 -5.19 -14.07
CA VAL A 812 34.59 -4.77 -13.20
C VAL A 812 34.24 -3.50 -12.41
N VAL A 813 33.60 -2.51 -13.04
CA VAL A 813 33.07 -1.31 -12.36
C VAL A 813 32.20 -1.70 -11.17
N TYR A 814 31.32 -2.71 -11.32
CA TYR A 814 30.43 -3.19 -10.27
C TYR A 814 31.05 -4.23 -9.32
N GLY A 815 32.37 -4.42 -9.37
CA GLY A 815 33.10 -5.34 -8.50
C GLY A 815 32.74 -6.81 -8.70
N ILE A 816 32.50 -7.25 -9.94
CA ILE A 816 32.21 -8.65 -10.26
C ILE A 816 33.41 -9.55 -9.90
N GLY A 817 33.14 -10.66 -9.20
CA GLY A 817 34.14 -11.72 -8.97
C GLY A 817 34.12 -12.74 -10.11
N ALA A 818 35.24 -13.46 -10.31
CA ALA A 818 35.41 -14.40 -11.43
C ALA A 818 34.27 -15.42 -11.59
N GLN A 819 33.76 -15.97 -10.49
CA GLN A 819 32.60 -16.89 -10.51
C GLN A 819 31.35 -16.28 -11.15
N ARG A 820 31.05 -15.00 -10.86
CA ARG A 820 29.90 -14.30 -11.44
C ARG A 820 30.18 -13.82 -12.86
N PHE A 821 31.44 -13.52 -13.18
CA PHE A 821 31.88 -13.17 -14.53
C PHE A 821 31.73 -14.38 -15.47
N SER A 822 32.27 -15.55 -15.08
CA SER A 822 32.06 -16.86 -15.74
C SER A 822 30.57 -17.14 -16.04
N MET A 823 29.68 -16.99 -15.04
CA MET A 823 28.23 -17.16 -15.25
C MET A 823 27.60 -16.16 -16.23
N MET A 824 28.17 -14.97 -16.40
CA MET A 824 27.65 -13.90 -17.26
C MET A 824 28.19 -13.99 -18.70
N THR A 825 29.34 -14.65 -18.89
CA THR A 825 30.01 -14.81 -20.19
C THR A 825 29.92 -16.21 -20.77
N GLY A 826 29.60 -17.22 -19.95
CA GLY A 826 29.59 -18.64 -20.34
C GLY A 826 30.97 -19.33 -20.28
N LEU A 827 32.01 -18.62 -19.83
CA LEU A 827 33.37 -19.16 -19.70
C LEU A 827 33.52 -20.06 -18.48
N SER A 828 34.55 -20.92 -18.47
CA SER A 828 34.96 -21.63 -17.25
C SER A 828 35.44 -20.65 -16.17
N LEU A 829 35.47 -21.12 -14.91
CA LEU A 829 35.96 -20.31 -13.79
C LEU A 829 37.42 -19.89 -13.99
N THR A 830 38.27 -20.82 -14.43
CA THR A 830 39.69 -20.61 -14.73
C THR A 830 39.91 -19.56 -15.82
N GLU A 831 39.18 -19.64 -16.94
CA GLU A 831 39.29 -18.62 -18.01
C GLU A 831 38.82 -17.24 -17.53
N ALA A 832 37.77 -17.20 -16.72
CA ALA A 832 37.28 -15.97 -16.11
C ALA A 832 38.29 -15.36 -15.13
N GLU A 833 39.00 -16.18 -14.35
CA GLU A 833 40.10 -15.75 -13.48
C GLU A 833 41.29 -15.21 -14.27
N ASP A 834 41.72 -15.91 -15.33
CA ASP A 834 42.85 -15.49 -16.17
C ASP A 834 42.55 -14.23 -17.01
N ILE A 835 41.31 -14.03 -17.46
CA ILE A 835 40.89 -12.79 -18.13
C ILE A 835 40.90 -11.62 -17.15
N LEU A 836 40.32 -11.78 -15.94
CA LEU A 836 40.34 -10.73 -14.92
C LEU A 836 41.78 -10.42 -14.47
N ARG A 837 42.63 -11.43 -14.33
CA ARG A 837 44.06 -11.27 -13.99
C ARG A 837 44.80 -10.46 -15.06
N ARG A 838 44.60 -10.77 -16.35
CA ARG A 838 45.19 -10.00 -17.46
C ARG A 838 44.66 -8.57 -17.51
N TYR A 839 43.35 -8.38 -17.33
CA TYR A 839 42.72 -7.06 -17.26
C TYR A 839 43.34 -6.18 -16.16
N PHE A 840 43.44 -6.69 -14.93
CA PHE A 840 44.02 -5.94 -13.80
C PHE A 840 45.56 -5.79 -13.88
N ALA A 841 46.26 -6.70 -14.58
CA ALA A 841 47.69 -6.53 -14.85
C ALA A 841 47.98 -5.39 -15.85
N THR A 842 47.02 -5.10 -16.74
CA THR A 842 47.03 -3.92 -17.63
C THR A 842 46.63 -2.66 -16.87
N TYR A 843 45.44 -2.66 -16.26
CA TYR A 843 44.87 -1.50 -15.55
C TYR A 843 45.17 -1.56 -14.04
N ARG A 844 46.46 -1.39 -13.71
CA ARG A 844 46.98 -1.63 -12.34
C ARG A 844 46.54 -0.57 -11.33
N GLN A 845 46.37 0.68 -11.77
CA GLN A 845 45.95 1.77 -10.89
C GLN A 845 44.47 1.62 -10.55
N LEU A 846 43.68 1.16 -11.53
CA LEU A 846 42.29 0.75 -11.36
C LEU A 846 42.14 -0.43 -10.39
N ASP A 847 42.94 -1.51 -10.51
CA ASP A 847 42.91 -2.63 -9.55
C ASP A 847 43.24 -2.16 -8.12
N THR A 848 44.30 -1.37 -7.98
CA THR A 848 44.75 -0.82 -6.69
C THR A 848 43.62 0.00 -6.04
N TRP A 849 43.03 0.93 -6.78
CA TRP A 849 41.93 1.77 -6.31
C TRP A 849 40.69 0.94 -5.91
N LEU A 850 40.29 -0.06 -6.71
CA LEU A 850 39.14 -0.93 -6.40
C LEU A 850 39.39 -1.78 -5.14
N ARG A 851 40.63 -2.24 -4.91
CA ARG A 851 41.01 -2.93 -3.67
C ARG A 851 40.96 -1.97 -2.49
N ASP A 852 41.44 -0.75 -2.66
CA ASP A 852 41.52 0.26 -1.60
C ASP A 852 40.14 0.77 -1.19
N ALA A 853 39.25 1.08 -2.13
CA ALA A 853 37.86 1.42 -1.87
C ALA A 853 37.13 0.30 -1.08
N ALA A 854 37.39 -0.97 -1.40
CA ALA A 854 36.83 -2.10 -0.64
C ALA A 854 37.46 -2.26 0.75
N ARG A 855 38.77 -2.04 0.92
CA ARG A 855 39.43 -2.04 2.23
C ARG A 855 38.92 -0.89 3.11
N GLN A 856 38.79 0.31 2.53
CA GLN A 856 38.28 1.50 3.20
C GLN A 856 36.84 1.31 3.66
N ALA A 857 35.96 0.80 2.80
CA ALA A 857 34.56 0.53 3.15
C ALA A 857 34.37 -0.48 4.29
N VAL A 858 35.35 -1.36 4.53
CA VAL A 858 35.36 -2.26 5.70
C VAL A 858 35.99 -1.59 6.93
N ARG A 859 37.14 -0.92 6.76
CA ARG A 859 37.90 -0.27 7.85
C ARG A 859 37.19 0.95 8.44
N GLU A 860 36.81 1.88 7.59
CA GLU A 860 36.20 3.17 7.94
C GLU A 860 34.68 3.15 7.85
N ARG A 861 34.10 2.02 7.41
CA ARG A 861 32.64 1.81 7.28
C ARG A 861 31.95 2.91 6.48
N THR A 862 32.65 3.51 5.53
CA THR A 862 32.16 4.65 4.74
C THR A 862 32.66 4.63 3.31
N ALA A 863 31.96 5.34 2.43
CA ALA A 863 32.41 5.73 1.09
C ALA A 863 31.85 7.12 0.75
N ARG A 864 32.49 7.86 -0.16
CA ARG A 864 32.03 9.18 -0.63
C ARG A 864 32.00 9.31 -2.14
N THR A 865 31.12 10.16 -2.65
CA THR A 865 31.08 10.60 -4.06
C THR A 865 31.92 11.87 -4.28
N ALA A 866 32.08 12.30 -5.52
CA ALA A 866 32.77 13.54 -5.88
C ALA A 866 32.07 14.83 -5.41
N SER A 867 30.76 14.80 -5.07
CA SER A 867 30.08 15.91 -4.38
C SER A 867 30.34 15.94 -2.87
N GLY A 868 30.97 14.89 -2.33
CA GLY A 868 31.18 14.68 -0.90
C GLY A 868 30.08 13.86 -0.20
N ARG A 869 29.01 13.46 -0.92
CA ARG A 869 27.91 12.63 -0.39
C ARG A 869 28.46 11.40 0.33
N LEU A 870 28.07 11.22 1.58
CA LEU A 870 28.52 10.11 2.41
C LEU A 870 27.56 8.92 2.32
N ALA A 871 28.11 7.71 2.24
CA ALA A 871 27.41 6.48 2.59
C ALA A 871 28.07 5.84 3.82
N ARG A 872 27.28 5.37 4.79
CA ARG A 872 27.73 4.64 5.98
C ARG A 872 27.32 3.16 5.90
N PHE A 873 28.24 2.25 6.16
CA PHE A 873 28.04 0.80 6.06
C PHE A 873 27.94 0.16 7.45
N ARG A 874 26.72 -0.25 7.85
CA ARG A 874 26.49 -1.01 9.09
C ARG A 874 26.42 -2.50 8.76
N PHE A 875 27.41 -3.26 9.21
CA PHE A 875 27.48 -4.71 9.07
C PHE A 875 28.17 -5.34 10.29
N ASP A 876 27.89 -6.62 10.51
CA ASP A 876 28.62 -7.47 11.46
C ASP A 876 29.94 -7.94 10.81
N PRO A 877 31.12 -7.66 11.40
CA PRO A 877 32.40 -8.17 10.89
C PRO A 877 32.51 -9.69 10.80
N GLU A 878 31.74 -10.44 11.58
CA GLU A 878 31.75 -11.91 11.50
C GLU A 878 30.90 -12.44 10.32
N ASP A 879 29.96 -11.64 9.80
CA ASP A 879 29.17 -11.99 8.62
C ASP A 879 29.95 -11.69 7.33
N ARG A 880 30.61 -12.73 6.80
CA ARG A 880 31.31 -12.69 5.50
C ARG A 880 30.43 -12.22 4.33
N GLN A 881 29.12 -12.47 4.34
CA GLN A 881 28.22 -12.00 3.28
C GLN A 881 27.94 -10.50 3.41
N ALA A 882 27.73 -10.01 4.63
CA ALA A 882 27.55 -8.59 4.91
C ALA A 882 28.85 -7.79 4.63
N MET A 883 30.02 -8.30 5.03
CA MET A 883 31.32 -7.73 4.64
C MET A 883 31.49 -7.67 3.11
N SER A 884 31.21 -8.76 2.40
CA SER A 884 31.30 -8.80 0.93
C SER A 884 30.32 -7.83 0.26
N LEU A 885 29.17 -7.57 0.87
CA LEU A 885 28.24 -6.54 0.41
C LEU A 885 28.78 -5.13 0.66
N ALA A 886 29.33 -4.85 1.85
CA ALA A 886 29.96 -3.57 2.17
C ALA A 886 31.15 -3.26 1.24
N GLN A 887 32.01 -4.25 0.96
CA GLN A 887 33.11 -4.11 -0.01
C GLN A 887 32.63 -3.74 -1.42
N ARG A 888 31.54 -4.36 -1.91
CA ARG A 888 30.96 -4.04 -3.22
C ARG A 888 30.33 -2.66 -3.24
N ASN A 889 29.56 -2.31 -2.21
CA ASN A 889 28.98 -0.98 -2.08
C ASN A 889 30.07 0.11 -1.96
N GLY A 890 31.18 -0.20 -1.28
CA GLY A 890 32.37 0.66 -1.19
C GLY A 890 32.99 1.03 -2.53
N LYS A 891 33.08 0.06 -3.46
CA LYS A 891 33.53 0.31 -4.84
C LYS A 891 32.49 1.08 -5.66
N ASN A 892 31.21 0.73 -5.50
CA ASN A 892 30.14 1.20 -6.39
C ASN A 892 29.63 2.60 -6.02
N THR A 893 29.53 2.93 -4.73
CA THR A 893 28.98 4.22 -4.26
C THR A 893 29.74 5.43 -4.83
N PRO A 894 31.10 5.48 -4.80
CA PRO A 894 31.84 6.60 -5.37
C PRO A 894 31.56 6.80 -6.87
N ILE A 895 31.33 5.72 -7.63
CA ILE A 895 31.12 5.78 -9.08
C ILE A 895 29.65 6.12 -9.39
N GLN A 896 28.71 5.25 -8.97
CA GLN A 896 27.28 5.39 -9.27
C GLN A 896 26.65 6.62 -8.63
N GLY A 897 27.15 7.03 -7.46
CA GLY A 897 26.69 8.23 -6.77
C GLY A 897 27.24 9.51 -7.40
N SER A 898 28.49 9.53 -7.87
CA SER A 898 29.01 10.68 -8.63
C SER A 898 28.29 10.83 -9.98
N SER A 899 27.94 9.72 -10.63
CA SER A 899 27.07 9.73 -11.82
C SER A 899 25.69 10.35 -11.52
N ALA A 900 25.09 10.04 -10.36
CA ALA A 900 23.84 10.66 -9.93
C ALA A 900 23.99 12.16 -9.60
N ASP A 901 25.13 12.54 -9.00
CA ASP A 901 25.45 13.94 -8.69
C ASP A 901 25.64 14.78 -9.97
N ILE A 902 26.32 14.23 -10.98
CA ILE A 902 26.49 14.83 -12.32
C ILE A 902 25.13 15.04 -12.99
N LEU A 903 24.27 14.01 -13.04
CA LEU A 903 22.91 14.15 -13.60
C LEU A 903 22.12 15.27 -12.92
N LYS A 904 22.15 15.35 -11.58
CA LYS A 904 21.46 16.40 -10.82
C LYS A 904 21.98 17.79 -11.15
N ARG A 905 23.29 17.92 -11.38
CA ARG A 905 23.92 19.17 -11.83
C ARG A 905 23.51 19.53 -13.26
N ALA A 906 23.45 18.55 -14.16
CA ALA A 906 22.98 18.73 -15.54
C ALA A 906 21.52 19.19 -15.57
N LEU A 907 20.64 18.55 -14.80
CA LEU A 907 19.24 18.97 -14.65
C LEU A 907 19.13 20.41 -14.12
N ARG A 908 19.98 20.80 -13.16
CA ARG A 908 19.99 22.17 -12.63
C ARG A 908 20.42 23.20 -13.66
N LEU A 909 21.50 22.95 -14.41
CA LEU A 909 22.00 23.85 -15.47
C LEU A 909 21.00 23.96 -16.61
N LEU A 910 20.52 22.81 -17.10
CA LEU A 910 19.54 22.74 -18.17
C LEU A 910 18.24 23.48 -17.83
N HIS A 911 17.77 23.36 -16.58
CA HIS A 911 16.56 24.06 -16.13
C HIS A 911 16.66 25.60 -16.21
N ASP A 912 17.85 26.19 -16.04
CA ASP A 912 18.00 27.63 -16.33
C ASP A 912 18.06 27.89 -17.84
N GLU A 913 18.82 27.09 -18.60
CA GLU A 913 19.02 27.27 -20.04
C GLU A 913 17.74 27.13 -20.89
N LEU A 914 16.73 26.41 -20.38
CA LEU A 914 15.45 26.20 -21.04
C LEU A 914 14.35 27.20 -20.61
N ARG A 915 14.57 28.03 -19.57
CA ARG A 915 13.49 28.86 -18.96
C ARG A 915 12.72 29.72 -19.96
N ASP A 916 13.42 30.29 -20.94
CA ASP A 916 12.87 31.21 -21.95
C ASP A 916 12.68 30.53 -23.32
N THR A 917 12.48 29.21 -23.35
CA THR A 917 12.33 28.41 -24.59
C THR A 917 11.03 27.60 -24.60
N SER A 918 10.68 26.98 -25.74
CA SER A 918 9.56 26.03 -25.79
C SER A 918 9.82 24.68 -25.09
N ALA A 919 11.02 24.46 -24.54
CA ALA A 919 11.47 23.15 -24.08
C ALA A 919 11.11 22.81 -22.63
N CYS A 920 10.70 21.57 -22.43
CA CYS A 920 10.44 20.98 -21.12
C CYS A 920 11.21 19.67 -20.97
N ILE A 921 11.82 19.45 -19.80
CA ILE A 921 12.35 18.12 -19.44
C ILE A 921 11.14 17.21 -19.15
N VAL A 922 11.01 16.09 -19.86
CA VAL A 922 9.83 15.20 -19.78
C VAL A 922 10.12 13.82 -19.19
N ASN A 923 11.38 13.36 -19.21
CA ASN A 923 11.78 12.10 -18.57
C ASN A 923 13.28 12.10 -18.22
N ILE A 924 13.66 11.31 -17.20
CA ILE A 924 15.05 10.99 -16.85
C ILE A 924 15.21 9.50 -16.54
N VAL A 925 16.16 8.83 -17.19
CA VAL A 925 16.40 7.39 -17.03
C VAL A 925 17.89 7.10 -16.92
N HIS A 926 18.34 6.77 -15.70
CA HIS A 926 19.77 6.63 -15.38
C HIS A 926 20.54 7.92 -15.68
N ASP A 927 21.39 7.94 -16.70
CA ASP A 927 22.19 9.04 -17.21
C ASP A 927 21.59 9.73 -18.46
N GLU A 928 20.43 9.25 -18.94
CA GLU A 928 19.67 9.79 -20.07
C GLU A 928 18.66 10.86 -19.61
N ILE A 929 18.65 12.01 -20.28
CA ILE A 929 17.68 13.10 -20.16
C ILE A 929 16.86 13.17 -21.46
N VAL A 930 15.53 13.24 -21.34
CA VAL A 930 14.62 13.46 -22.47
C VAL A 930 13.96 14.83 -22.32
N VAL A 931 14.17 15.69 -23.30
CA VAL A 931 13.55 17.02 -23.43
C VAL A 931 12.54 16.98 -24.58
N GLU A 932 11.41 17.67 -24.43
CA GLU A 932 10.42 17.89 -25.48
C GLU A 932 10.40 19.37 -25.85
N ALA A 933 10.50 19.70 -27.13
CA ALA A 933 10.59 21.08 -27.64
C ALA A 933 9.82 21.26 -28.96
N ASP A 934 9.49 22.50 -29.34
CA ASP A 934 8.88 22.80 -30.64
C ASP A 934 9.87 22.51 -31.77
N ALA A 935 9.38 21.89 -32.85
CA ALA A 935 10.23 21.26 -33.86
C ALA A 935 11.25 22.21 -34.51
N ASN A 936 10.90 23.49 -34.64
CA ASN A 936 11.73 24.57 -35.20
C ASN A 936 12.87 25.06 -34.28
N GLU A 937 12.84 24.74 -32.98
CA GLU A 937 13.89 25.12 -32.02
C GLU A 937 14.82 23.96 -31.64
N THR A 938 14.48 22.73 -32.09
CA THR A 938 15.10 21.48 -31.61
C THR A 938 16.60 21.42 -31.74
N GLU A 939 17.19 21.94 -32.81
CA GLU A 939 18.63 21.91 -33.07
C GLU A 939 19.42 22.81 -32.10
N ALA A 940 18.91 24.02 -31.86
CA ALA A 940 19.49 24.96 -30.89
C ALA A 940 19.34 24.46 -29.44
N ILE A 941 18.19 23.87 -29.13
CA ILE A 941 17.92 23.30 -27.80
C ILE A 941 18.73 22.02 -27.58
N ALA A 942 18.90 21.17 -28.61
CA ALA A 942 19.77 20.00 -28.54
C ALA A 942 21.21 20.39 -28.19
N LYS A 943 21.70 21.50 -28.76
CA LYS A 943 23.03 22.00 -28.42
C LYS A 943 23.10 22.51 -26.96
N LYS A 944 22.10 23.27 -26.49
CA LYS A 944 21.98 23.65 -25.06
C LYS A 944 21.96 22.43 -24.12
N VAL A 945 21.26 21.35 -24.48
CA VAL A 945 21.21 20.11 -23.69
C VAL A 945 22.58 19.44 -23.64
N GLU A 946 23.24 19.27 -24.79
CA GLU A 946 24.59 18.71 -24.89
C GLU A 946 25.58 19.52 -24.03
N ASP A 947 25.59 20.85 -24.18
CA ASP A 947 26.53 21.73 -23.49
C ASP A 947 26.30 21.75 -21.97
N ALA A 948 25.05 21.84 -21.51
CA ALA A 948 24.72 21.79 -20.08
C ALA A 948 25.08 20.44 -19.44
N MET A 949 24.88 19.33 -20.16
CA MET A 949 25.30 18.00 -19.70
C MET A 949 26.84 17.88 -19.68
N CYS A 950 27.55 18.31 -20.73
CA CYS A 950 29.01 18.29 -20.77
C CYS A 950 29.60 19.14 -19.63
N GLN A 951 29.15 20.39 -19.47
CA GLN A 951 29.55 21.28 -18.37
C GLN A 951 29.34 20.63 -16.99
N ALA A 952 28.16 20.04 -16.75
CA ALA A 952 27.86 19.34 -15.50
C ALA A 952 28.78 18.15 -15.24
N GLY A 953 29.15 17.38 -16.28
CA GLY A 953 30.09 16.28 -16.13
C GLY A 953 31.51 16.77 -15.87
N GLU A 954 31.95 17.78 -16.62
CA GLU A 954 33.28 18.40 -16.51
C GLU A 954 33.51 19.05 -15.16
N GLU A 955 32.47 19.48 -14.42
CA GLU A 955 32.63 19.92 -13.02
C GLU A 955 33.22 18.84 -12.11
N TYR A 956 32.98 17.55 -12.39
CA TYR A 956 33.38 16.41 -11.56
C TYR A 956 34.43 15.48 -12.19
N VAL A 957 34.50 15.44 -13.52
CA VAL A 957 35.44 14.62 -14.30
C VAL A 957 36.42 15.56 -15.01
N LYS A 958 37.71 15.48 -14.66
CA LYS A 958 38.74 16.45 -15.09
C LYS A 958 39.85 15.84 -15.94
N LYS A 959 40.13 14.54 -15.80
CA LYS A 959 41.26 13.85 -16.49
C LYS A 959 40.91 13.31 -17.87
N VAL A 960 39.61 13.18 -18.18
CA VAL A 960 39.11 12.66 -19.47
C VAL A 960 37.95 13.55 -19.95
N PRO A 961 37.77 13.75 -21.27
CA PRO A 961 36.66 14.53 -21.79
C PRO A 961 35.33 13.88 -21.41
N VAL A 962 34.33 14.70 -21.11
CA VAL A 962 32.94 14.25 -21.04
C VAL A 962 32.36 14.30 -22.44
N LYS A 963 31.50 13.33 -22.77
CA LYS A 963 30.79 13.29 -24.04
C LYS A 963 29.34 12.89 -23.79
N VAL A 964 28.45 13.49 -24.56
CA VAL A 964 27.02 13.21 -24.62
C VAL A 964 26.68 12.75 -26.03
N GLU A 965 25.75 11.81 -26.14
CA GLU A 965 25.13 11.37 -27.39
C GLU A 965 23.70 11.90 -27.40
N THR A 966 23.42 12.86 -28.30
CA THR A 966 22.14 13.56 -28.43
C THR A 966 21.47 13.24 -29.76
N GLU A 967 20.19 12.92 -29.72
CA GLU A 967 19.37 12.63 -30.91
C GLU A 967 18.02 13.35 -30.86
N VAL A 968 17.57 13.86 -32.02
CA VAL A 968 16.26 14.48 -32.19
C VAL A 968 15.31 13.49 -32.87
N SER A 969 14.20 13.15 -32.23
CA SER A 969 13.31 12.04 -32.64
C SER A 969 11.83 12.35 -32.38
N ASP A 970 10.93 11.72 -33.14
CA ASP A 970 9.47 11.79 -32.92
C ASP A 970 8.98 10.95 -31.73
N ALA A 971 9.82 10.04 -31.26
CA ALA A 971 9.53 9.11 -30.17
C ALA A 971 10.76 8.92 -29.28
N TRP A 972 10.63 8.20 -28.16
CA TRP A 972 11.75 7.99 -27.22
C TRP A 972 12.77 6.93 -27.73
N VAL A 973 13.18 7.07 -28.98
CA VAL A 973 14.00 6.12 -29.72
C VAL A 973 15.26 6.82 -30.23
N LYS A 974 16.39 6.16 -29.97
CA LYS A 974 17.69 6.30 -30.66
C LYS A 974 17.89 5.07 -31.56
#